data_AF-A0A8B5UF72-F1
#
_entry.id   AF-A0A8B5UF72-F1
#
_cell.length_a   1.000
_cell.length_b   1.000
_cell.length_c   1.000
_cell.angle_alpha   90.00
_cell.angle_beta   90.00
_cell.angle_gamma   90.00
#
_symmetry.space_group_name_H-M   'P 1'
#
loop_
_entity.id
_entity.type
_entity.pdbx_description
1 polymer ?
#
loop_
_entity_poly.entity_id
_entity_poly.type
_entity_poly.pdbx_seq_one_letter_code
_entity_poly.pdbx_strand_id
1 'polypeptide(L)'
;MSENQKMILGKSKSNNLFNEAIAQQKQKQSQIPVMGKTKAVGDMRNPTVAKNINKKIEESEIAKSAKQSTAANMQNSSAGQAQKECSNFCRKKGFNILPLRYTVVKDNPPALPPTLGKNVKDIQLSHLKYAVEMINTGYIYRLVKRTSGALEWAGYKVTPNGHLSYFPVGKEAPKSVPEFACKGAGHSFNSSVIAVESNPKDEAKIAYIIHTHVPMSKAKISEYEKNADKFVTEGKWQKILINGGSAQEHCIAASQFKTTVYNLNSFGKNRIDATLNKFKDEPKSLACMALYDPVGITRKLNDSRNSQFGKLTNYLAKNVEKISNEHRLQSSQLVDSIKIVVENKLINQQLSARSQVADLSAKIEYAKDKIPKFGSMDQREYLSKIQEIWDRAPTAERDKFLLQRNKKFAEGEQKLKEKIITQSKAEAKITWETKYAPKINWDTKKAFDKEVKKLINEGRTLAQTYASDHIKWLKSKHLLNAFYVYDQTILKEYGALFHVHALAVMDGMTGCDEGQALMEKWLGVEEISDDNLYMRAVTYNQKNLIDQYNAKSSEITSLTWDQTQSSLKSLIAAFVSADQLWEQWLADPNNKINELKWYNPAKSLLWISEITRSVAKWSLQYNINPLIAKRLSRVSFIAYAHSSLLTDRVPKWSLLYNVDFKMTNASTQLNVTEIERRWKNAGQNTAAQKIKEILSKSPASVAIRISSIVALFELINFGVQSNKFIGERNWEN
;
A
#
# COMPACT_ATOMS: atom_id res chain seq x y z
N MET A 1 -47.11 -38.15 -20.25
CA MET A 1 -45.69 -38.54 -20.19
C MET A 1 -45.62 -40.01 -19.84
N SER A 2 -45.03 -40.85 -20.70
CA SER A 2 -44.94 -42.30 -20.53
C SER A 2 -43.75 -42.71 -19.66
N GLU A 3 -43.82 -43.91 -19.07
CA GLU A 3 -42.89 -44.44 -18.06
C GLU A 3 -41.42 -44.53 -18.47
N ASN A 4 -41.07 -44.31 -19.75
CA ASN A 4 -39.68 -44.23 -20.22
C ASN A 4 -38.96 -42.90 -19.94
N GLN A 5 -39.61 -41.91 -19.31
CA GLN A 5 -38.96 -40.66 -18.88
C GLN A 5 -38.47 -40.64 -17.42
N LYS A 6 -38.67 -41.72 -16.64
CA LYS A 6 -38.19 -41.81 -15.25
C LYS A 6 -36.80 -42.42 -15.06
N MET A 7 -36.14 -42.86 -16.15
CA MET A 7 -34.92 -43.67 -16.06
C MET A 7 -33.64 -43.00 -16.60
N ILE A 8 -33.55 -41.67 -16.56
CA ILE A 8 -32.29 -40.92 -16.74
C ILE A 8 -32.16 -39.84 -15.66
N LEU A 9 -32.19 -40.27 -14.39
CA LEU A 9 -31.76 -39.48 -13.22
C LEU A 9 -30.98 -40.38 -12.26
N GLY A 10 -30.14 -41.25 -12.83
CA GLY A 10 -29.16 -42.03 -12.09
C GLY A 10 -28.11 -41.09 -11.48
N LYS A 11 -28.05 -41.05 -10.15
CA LYS A 11 -27.10 -40.27 -9.35
C LYS A 11 -25.66 -40.50 -9.84
N SER A 12 -25.06 -39.46 -10.42
CA SER A 12 -23.64 -39.42 -10.77
C SER A 12 -22.77 -39.72 -9.54
N LYS A 13 -21.82 -40.65 -9.68
CA LYS A 13 -20.75 -40.97 -8.72
C LYS A 13 -19.92 -39.75 -8.28
N SER A 14 -19.97 -38.61 -9.01
CA SER A 14 -19.25 -37.38 -8.64
C SER A 14 -19.78 -36.69 -7.38
N ASN A 15 -21.06 -36.89 -7.03
CA ASN A 15 -21.66 -36.27 -5.84
C ASN A 15 -21.25 -36.98 -4.53
N ASN A 16 -20.87 -38.26 -4.58
CA ASN A 16 -20.41 -38.97 -3.38
C ASN A 16 -19.03 -38.52 -2.93
N LEU A 17 -18.09 -38.28 -3.87
CA LEU A 17 -16.75 -37.76 -3.53
C LEU A 17 -16.79 -36.32 -3.00
N PHE A 18 -17.71 -35.47 -3.49
CA PHE A 18 -17.91 -34.12 -2.97
C PHE A 18 -18.54 -34.13 -1.57
N ASN A 19 -19.51 -35.03 -1.33
CA ASN A 19 -20.12 -35.18 -0.02
C ASN A 19 -19.17 -35.84 1.00
N GLU A 20 -18.32 -36.77 0.58
CA GLU A 20 -17.24 -37.34 1.41
C GLU A 20 -16.16 -36.30 1.71
N ALA A 21 -15.78 -35.45 0.74
CA ALA A 21 -14.87 -34.34 0.97
C ALA A 21 -15.45 -33.30 1.94
N ILE A 22 -16.76 -32.99 1.84
CA ILE A 22 -17.45 -32.12 2.80
C ILE A 22 -17.56 -32.77 4.18
N ALA A 23 -17.78 -34.09 4.25
CA ALA A 23 -17.82 -34.83 5.52
C ALA A 23 -16.43 -34.87 6.18
N GLN A 24 -15.36 -35.14 5.43
CA GLN A 24 -13.99 -35.09 5.91
C GLN A 24 -13.55 -33.66 6.29
N GLN A 25 -14.01 -32.64 5.56
CA GLN A 25 -13.76 -31.23 5.90
C GLN A 25 -14.53 -30.78 7.13
N LYS A 26 -15.77 -31.26 7.35
CA LYS A 26 -16.53 -31.07 8.60
C LYS A 26 -15.90 -31.81 9.78
N GLN A 27 -15.36 -33.01 9.55
CA GLN A 27 -14.65 -33.78 10.58
C GLN A 27 -13.32 -33.10 10.95
N LYS A 28 -12.56 -32.59 9.97
CA LYS A 28 -11.38 -31.74 10.20
C LYS A 28 -11.72 -30.40 10.86
N GLN A 29 -12.84 -29.76 10.53
CA GLN A 29 -13.32 -28.55 11.20
C GLN A 29 -13.84 -28.80 12.62
N SER A 30 -14.34 -30.00 12.94
CA SER A 30 -14.73 -30.38 14.30
C SER A 30 -13.55 -30.64 15.25
N GLN A 31 -12.34 -30.81 14.71
CA GLN A 31 -11.08 -30.91 15.47
C GLN A 31 -10.37 -29.56 15.63
N ILE A 32 -10.84 -28.50 14.94
CA ILE A 32 -10.38 -27.13 15.14
C ILE A 32 -11.15 -26.55 16.34
N PRO A 33 -10.48 -26.00 17.36
CA PRO A 33 -11.17 -25.36 18.48
C PRO A 33 -12.06 -24.23 17.98
N VAL A 34 -13.37 -24.33 18.21
CA VAL A 34 -14.33 -23.28 17.85
C VAL A 34 -14.10 -22.07 18.77
N MET A 35 -13.58 -20.97 18.21
CA MET A 35 -13.54 -19.68 18.92
C MET A 35 -14.96 -19.30 19.34
N GLY A 36 -15.17 -19.12 20.65
CA GLY A 36 -16.46 -18.74 21.24
C GLY A 36 -17.29 -19.88 21.86
N LYS A 37 -16.80 -21.13 21.86
CA LYS A 37 -17.38 -22.23 22.67
C LYS A 37 -16.55 -22.63 23.90
N THR A 38 -15.53 -21.85 24.26
CA THR A 38 -14.96 -21.91 25.61
C THR A 38 -15.94 -21.29 26.60
N LYS A 39 -16.12 -21.91 27.78
CA LYS A 39 -16.96 -21.36 28.86
C LYS A 39 -16.66 -19.86 29.01
N ALA A 40 -17.71 -19.04 29.00
CA ALA A 40 -17.59 -17.59 29.12
C ALA A 40 -16.64 -17.26 30.27
N VAL A 41 -15.62 -16.48 29.94
CA VAL A 41 -14.79 -15.81 30.94
C VAL A 41 -15.75 -14.85 31.63
N GLY A 42 -16.13 -15.14 32.88
CA GLY A 42 -17.09 -14.30 33.61
C GLY A 42 -16.65 -12.83 33.65
N ASP A 43 -17.54 -11.92 34.03
CA ASP A 43 -17.27 -10.47 33.96
C ASP A 43 -15.93 -10.11 34.61
N MET A 44 -14.98 -9.64 33.79
CA MET A 44 -13.63 -9.26 34.21
C MET A 44 -13.61 -8.04 35.14
N ARG A 45 -14.76 -7.35 35.30
CA ARG A 45 -14.96 -6.31 36.32
C ARG A 45 -15.18 -6.89 37.72
N ASN A 46 -15.44 -8.18 37.85
CA ASN A 46 -15.52 -8.88 39.14
C ASN A 46 -14.09 -9.29 39.58
N PRO A 47 -13.56 -8.75 40.70
CA PRO A 47 -12.19 -9.01 41.14
C PRO A 47 -11.89 -10.48 41.40
N THR A 48 -12.89 -11.24 41.85
CA THR A 48 -12.76 -12.67 42.16
C THR A 48 -12.65 -13.50 40.88
N VAL A 49 -13.38 -13.11 39.83
CA VAL A 49 -13.31 -13.75 38.50
C VAL A 49 -11.97 -13.45 37.86
N ALA A 50 -11.52 -12.19 37.88
CA ALA A 50 -10.21 -11.78 37.38
C ALA A 50 -9.06 -12.51 38.10
N LYS A 51 -9.13 -12.64 39.44
CA LYS A 51 -8.12 -13.35 40.24
C LYS A 51 -8.08 -14.85 39.92
N ASN A 52 -9.22 -15.50 39.73
CA ASN A 52 -9.30 -16.91 39.38
C ASN A 52 -8.83 -17.21 37.95
N ILE A 53 -9.06 -16.27 37.01
CA ILE A 53 -8.56 -16.39 35.64
C ILE A 53 -7.05 -16.16 35.60
N ASN A 54 -6.52 -15.17 36.32
CA ASN A 54 -5.08 -14.97 36.44
C ASN A 54 -4.39 -16.19 37.07
N LYS A 55 -4.97 -16.78 38.11
CA LYS A 55 -4.45 -18.02 38.71
C LYS A 55 -4.43 -19.18 37.72
N LYS A 56 -5.48 -19.35 36.91
CA LYS A 56 -5.53 -20.37 35.84
C LYS A 56 -4.55 -20.12 34.70
N ILE A 57 -4.30 -18.85 34.37
CA ILE A 57 -3.28 -18.45 33.40
C ILE A 57 -1.89 -18.80 33.95
N GLU A 58 -1.60 -18.50 35.21
CA GLU A 58 -0.33 -18.81 35.89
C GLU A 58 -0.04 -20.31 36.05
N GLU A 59 -1.10 -21.13 36.14
CA GLU A 59 -1.04 -22.60 36.27
C GLU A 59 -1.05 -23.33 34.91
N SER A 60 -1.29 -22.63 33.80
CA SER A 60 -1.39 -23.22 32.45
C SER A 60 -0.07 -23.84 31.99
N GLU A 61 -0.14 -24.91 31.17
CA GLU A 61 1.04 -25.52 30.54
C GLU A 61 1.87 -24.48 29.78
N ILE A 62 1.24 -23.52 29.10
CA ILE A 62 1.93 -22.41 28.40
C ILE A 62 2.68 -21.50 29.38
N ALA A 63 2.11 -21.20 30.56
CA ALA A 63 2.78 -20.43 31.60
C ALA A 63 3.86 -21.24 32.34
N LYS A 64 3.71 -22.57 32.45
CA LYS A 64 4.74 -23.49 32.97
C LYS A 64 5.91 -23.63 31.98
N SER A 65 5.63 -23.72 30.68
CA SER A 65 6.63 -23.67 29.60
C SER A 65 7.29 -22.29 29.51
N ALA A 66 6.53 -21.20 29.72
CA ALA A 66 7.08 -19.86 29.82
C ALA A 66 8.00 -19.73 31.04
N LYS A 67 7.62 -20.25 32.21
CA LYS A 67 8.43 -20.28 33.44
C LYS A 67 9.70 -21.15 33.29
N GLN A 68 9.61 -22.32 32.66
CA GLN A 68 10.78 -23.15 32.31
C GLN A 68 11.67 -22.51 31.23
N SER A 69 11.10 -21.77 30.28
CA SER A 69 11.86 -20.99 29.28
C SER A 69 12.52 -19.74 29.88
N THR A 70 11.98 -19.17 30.96
CA THR A 70 12.70 -18.17 31.77
C THR A 70 13.80 -18.79 32.63
N ALA A 71 13.69 -20.06 33.05
CA ALA A 71 14.81 -20.73 33.74
C ALA A 71 15.96 -21.07 32.77
N ALA A 72 15.65 -21.41 31.51
CA ALA A 72 16.66 -21.56 30.45
C ALA A 72 17.24 -20.22 29.96
N ASN A 73 16.44 -19.13 30.00
CA ASN A 73 16.90 -17.76 29.72
C ASN A 73 17.44 -17.00 30.96
N MET A 74 17.50 -17.66 32.14
CA MET A 74 18.21 -17.19 33.33
C MET A 74 19.53 -17.94 33.58
N GLN A 75 20.02 -18.73 32.62
CA GLN A 75 21.41 -19.18 32.62
C GLN A 75 22.34 -18.08 32.09
N ASN A 76 22.38 -16.96 32.80
CA ASN A 76 23.52 -16.04 32.87
C ASN A 76 23.41 -15.18 34.13
N SER A 77 23.14 -15.80 35.28
CA SER A 77 23.51 -15.27 36.59
C SER A 77 23.20 -16.29 37.68
N SER A 78 24.02 -17.32 37.78
CA SER A 78 24.28 -17.96 39.08
C SER A 78 25.09 -16.96 39.90
N ALA A 79 24.70 -16.73 41.15
CA ALA A 79 25.47 -15.91 42.09
C ALA A 79 26.88 -16.50 42.20
N GLY A 80 27.89 -15.78 41.69
CA GLY A 80 29.30 -16.20 41.76
C GLY A 80 30.12 -16.09 40.48
N GLN A 81 29.57 -15.70 39.31
CA GLN A 81 30.38 -15.49 38.10
C GLN A 81 30.73 -14.02 37.87
N ALA A 82 32.03 -13.75 37.65
CA ALA A 82 32.58 -12.45 37.34
C ALA A 82 31.80 -11.75 36.21
N GLN A 83 31.47 -10.49 36.46
CA GLN A 83 30.61 -9.63 35.65
C GLN A 83 31.14 -9.52 34.21
N LYS A 84 30.61 -10.34 33.28
CA LYS A 84 30.88 -10.21 31.84
C LYS A 84 30.56 -8.78 31.43
N GLU A 85 31.56 -8.06 30.91
CA GLU A 85 31.42 -6.67 30.45
C GLU A 85 30.20 -6.54 29.52
N CYS A 86 29.46 -5.45 29.67
CA CYS A 86 28.29 -5.15 28.85
C CYS A 86 28.75 -4.65 27.46
N SER A 87 29.28 -5.57 26.66
CA SER A 87 30.19 -5.32 25.52
C SER A 87 29.63 -4.43 24.41
N ASN A 88 28.32 -4.49 24.16
CA ASN A 88 27.70 -3.77 23.05
C ASN A 88 27.07 -2.43 23.44
N PHE A 89 26.78 -2.20 24.73
CA PHE A 89 26.07 -0.99 25.17
C PHE A 89 26.96 -0.04 25.97
N CYS A 90 27.73 -0.56 26.92
CA CYS A 90 28.39 0.27 27.92
C CYS A 90 29.80 0.67 27.46
N ARG A 91 29.87 1.56 26.48
CA ARG A 91 31.14 2.14 26.01
C ARG A 91 31.54 3.27 26.97
N LYS A 92 32.72 3.17 27.58
CA LYS A 92 33.31 4.25 28.37
C LYS A 92 34.69 4.61 27.82
N LYS A 93 34.98 5.92 27.87
CA LYS A 93 36.25 6.67 27.64
C LYS A 93 36.16 7.61 26.43
N GLY A 94 36.44 8.89 26.68
CA GLY A 94 36.50 9.95 25.67
C GLY A 94 35.32 10.90 25.64
N PHE A 95 35.12 11.56 24.49
CA PHE A 95 34.08 12.56 24.29
C PHE A 95 32.75 11.86 23.97
N ASN A 96 31.68 12.21 24.68
CA ASN A 96 30.37 11.58 24.53
C ASN A 96 29.41 12.50 23.80
N ILE A 97 28.57 11.94 22.95
CA ILE A 97 27.51 12.68 22.26
C ILE A 97 26.20 12.00 22.59
N LEU A 98 25.30 12.68 23.29
CA LEU A 98 23.93 12.24 23.49
C LEU A 98 23.11 12.62 22.25
N PRO A 99 22.70 11.66 21.41
CA PRO A 99 21.90 11.95 20.24
C PRO A 99 20.44 12.22 20.63
N LEU A 100 19.95 13.36 20.20
CA LEU A 100 18.53 13.69 20.08
C LEU A 100 18.15 13.56 18.60
N ARG A 101 16.86 13.69 18.27
CA ARG A 101 16.42 13.85 16.88
C ARG A 101 15.52 15.05 16.71
N TYR A 102 15.60 15.69 15.54
CA TYR A 102 14.57 16.65 15.12
C TYR A 102 13.24 15.94 14.92
N THR A 103 12.16 16.62 15.30
CA THR A 103 10.81 16.10 15.18
C THR A 103 9.78 17.21 15.02
N VAL A 104 8.52 16.84 14.83
CA VAL A 104 7.38 17.75 14.83
C VAL A 104 6.32 17.29 15.81
N VAL A 105 5.63 18.25 16.43
CA VAL A 105 4.54 18.00 17.37
C VAL A 105 3.40 18.99 17.14
N LYS A 106 2.19 18.63 17.61
CA LYS A 106 0.99 19.49 17.56
C LYS A 106 0.88 20.45 18.74
N ASP A 107 1.40 20.05 19.90
CA ASP A 107 1.31 20.82 21.14
C ASP A 107 2.24 22.05 21.12
N ASN A 108 2.43 22.70 22.25
CA ASN A 108 3.40 23.79 22.38
C ASN A 108 4.74 23.23 22.87
N PRO A 109 5.65 22.77 21.98
CA PRO A 109 6.95 22.29 22.41
C PRO A 109 7.78 23.45 22.95
N PRO A 110 8.85 23.14 23.70
CA PRO A 110 9.81 24.17 24.06
C PRO A 110 10.43 24.83 22.83
N ALA A 111 10.76 26.12 22.96
CA ALA A 111 11.38 26.88 21.88
C ALA A 111 12.77 26.32 21.55
N LEU A 112 13.04 26.13 20.26
CA LEU A 112 14.36 25.70 19.81
C LEU A 112 15.36 26.87 19.89
N PRO A 113 16.50 26.73 20.58
CA PRO A 113 17.52 27.76 20.64
C PRO A 113 18.17 28.01 19.26
N PRO A 114 18.87 29.15 19.06
CA PRO A 114 19.43 29.53 17.76
C PRO A 114 20.41 28.53 17.16
N THR A 115 21.05 27.70 17.98
CA THR A 115 21.96 26.63 17.53
C THR A 115 21.22 25.49 16.82
N LEU A 116 19.90 25.37 16.99
CA LEU A 116 19.09 24.31 16.41
C LEU A 116 18.27 24.76 15.19
N GLY A 117 18.07 23.82 14.27
CA GLY A 117 17.10 23.95 13.18
C GLY A 117 17.67 24.39 11.83
N LYS A 118 18.98 24.54 11.67
CA LYS A 118 19.61 24.62 10.34
C LYS A 118 19.20 23.39 9.51
N ASN A 119 18.90 23.55 8.22
CA ASN A 119 18.40 22.50 7.32
C ASN A 119 17.14 21.74 7.83
N VAL A 120 16.36 22.36 8.73
CA VAL A 120 15.08 21.83 9.21
C VAL A 120 14.04 22.95 9.21
N LYS A 121 14.32 24.06 9.89
CA LYS A 121 13.43 25.22 10.02
C LYS A 121 13.37 26.09 8.77
N ASP A 122 14.18 25.82 7.75
CA ASP A 122 14.04 26.43 6.43
C ASP A 122 12.73 26.01 5.74
N ILE A 123 12.15 24.87 6.14
CA ILE A 123 10.79 24.49 5.78
C ILE A 123 9.83 25.05 6.84
N GLN A 124 9.07 26.09 6.48
CA GLN A 124 8.12 26.70 7.40
C GLN A 124 6.84 25.87 7.52
N LEU A 125 6.46 25.57 8.76
CA LEU A 125 5.25 24.83 9.12
C LEU A 125 4.16 25.78 9.58
N SER A 126 2.91 25.47 9.22
CA SER A 126 1.73 26.28 9.51
C SER A 126 0.91 25.71 10.68
N HIS A 127 0.96 24.39 10.91
CA HIS A 127 0.08 23.70 11.85
C HIS A 127 0.80 22.83 12.88
N LEU A 128 2.03 22.39 12.59
CA LEU A 128 2.89 21.71 13.55
C LEU A 128 4.11 22.56 13.90
N LYS A 129 4.73 22.26 15.04
CA LYS A 129 5.92 22.96 15.54
C LYS A 129 7.10 22.00 15.60
N TYR A 130 8.28 22.49 15.24
CA TYR A 130 9.52 21.74 15.40
C TYR A 130 9.88 21.57 16.87
N ALA A 131 10.39 20.40 17.19
CA ALA A 131 10.90 20.05 18.50
C ALA A 131 12.14 19.15 18.37
N VAL A 132 12.81 18.89 19.49
CA VAL A 132 13.81 17.83 19.59
C VAL A 132 13.41 16.85 20.67
N GLU A 133 13.58 15.56 20.42
CA GLU A 133 13.19 14.50 21.36
C GLU A 133 14.25 13.39 21.40
N MET A 134 14.08 12.46 22.34
CA MET A 134 14.89 11.25 22.41
C MET A 134 14.82 10.46 21.10
N ILE A 135 15.98 10.06 20.58
CA ILE A 135 16.02 9.09 19.49
C ILE A 135 15.60 7.70 20.01
N ASN A 136 14.76 6.99 19.26
CA ASN A 136 14.17 5.73 19.73
C ASN A 136 14.09 4.62 18.66
N THR A 137 14.73 4.82 17.52
CA THR A 137 14.73 3.89 16.39
C THR A 137 15.86 4.23 15.43
N GLY A 138 16.10 3.35 14.47
CA GLY A 138 17.05 3.55 13.39
C GLY A 138 18.47 3.12 13.73
N TYR A 139 19.40 3.61 12.94
CA TYR A 139 20.84 3.39 13.02
C TYR A 139 21.54 4.73 13.11
N ILE A 140 22.62 4.79 13.86
CA ILE A 140 23.54 5.93 13.85
C ILE A 140 24.89 5.44 13.37
N TYR A 141 25.48 6.15 12.41
CA TYR A 141 26.85 5.93 11.97
C TYR A 141 27.70 7.16 12.30
N ARG A 142 28.88 6.91 12.83
CA ARG A 142 29.85 7.93 13.26
C ARG A 142 31.20 7.67 12.59
N LEU A 143 31.71 8.64 11.85
CA LEU A 143 33.08 8.66 11.34
C LEU A 143 33.90 9.70 12.11
N VAL A 144 34.95 9.28 12.79
CA VAL A 144 35.89 10.18 13.48
C VAL A 144 37.08 10.43 12.56
N LYS A 145 37.45 11.71 12.38
CA LYS A 145 38.71 12.12 11.75
C LYS A 145 39.67 12.60 12.84
N ARG A 146 40.82 11.94 12.93
CA ARG A 146 41.87 12.26 13.90
C ARG A 146 42.92 13.20 13.33
N THR A 147 43.82 13.67 14.20
CA THR A 147 44.87 14.64 13.87
C THR A 147 45.85 14.07 12.84
N SER A 148 46.15 12.78 12.91
CA SER A 148 46.96 12.05 11.92
C SER A 148 46.32 11.93 10.54
N GLY A 149 45.02 12.25 10.42
CA GLY A 149 44.21 11.93 9.24
C GLY A 149 43.53 10.56 9.31
N ALA A 150 43.79 9.74 10.33
CA ALA A 150 43.12 8.45 10.51
C ALA A 150 41.60 8.61 10.63
N LEU A 151 40.89 7.64 10.03
CA LEU A 151 39.44 7.58 9.98
C LEU A 151 38.93 6.37 10.77
N GLU A 152 37.96 6.60 11.67
CA GLU A 152 37.41 5.54 12.53
C GLU A 152 35.89 5.53 12.51
N TRP A 153 35.32 4.42 12.03
CA TRP A 153 33.89 4.20 12.03
C TRP A 153 33.36 3.50 13.28
N ALA A 154 32.18 3.92 13.73
CA ALA A 154 31.34 3.15 14.64
C ALA A 154 29.87 3.20 14.18
N GLY A 155 29.17 2.09 14.40
CA GLY A 155 27.75 1.95 14.12
C GLY A 155 26.99 1.68 15.41
N TYR A 156 25.77 2.21 15.52
CA TYR A 156 24.88 1.99 16.65
C TYR A 156 23.48 1.67 16.16
N LYS A 157 22.87 0.60 16.69
CA LYS A 157 21.43 0.33 16.56
C LYS A 157 20.71 0.93 17.74
N VAL A 158 19.70 1.77 17.49
CA VAL A 158 18.93 2.44 18.53
C VAL A 158 17.81 1.54 19.03
N THR A 159 17.65 1.43 20.35
CA THR A 159 16.55 0.70 21.00
C THR A 159 15.31 1.59 21.21
N PRO A 160 14.11 1.02 21.43
CA PRO A 160 12.90 1.79 21.72
C PRO A 160 13.02 2.76 22.91
N ASN A 161 13.87 2.45 23.89
CA ASN A 161 14.12 3.33 25.04
C ASN A 161 15.27 4.33 24.82
N GLY A 162 15.84 4.39 23.61
CA GLY A 162 16.92 5.34 23.27
C GLY A 162 18.28 4.94 23.81
N HIS A 163 18.54 3.63 23.93
CA HIS A 163 19.88 3.10 24.13
C HIS A 163 20.52 2.73 22.78
N LEU A 164 21.84 2.68 22.76
CA LEU A 164 22.67 2.52 21.57
C LEU A 164 23.47 1.22 21.69
N SER A 165 23.09 0.22 20.90
CA SER A 165 23.85 -1.02 20.76
C SER A 165 24.90 -0.85 19.66
N TYR A 166 26.16 -0.80 20.05
CA TYR A 166 27.30 -0.75 19.15
C TYR A 166 27.38 -1.96 18.20
N PHE A 167 27.85 -1.71 16.98
CA PHE A 167 28.39 -2.72 16.09
C PHE A 167 29.58 -2.17 15.29
N PRO A 168 30.57 -3.01 14.94
CA PRO A 168 31.69 -2.60 14.11
C PRO A 168 31.23 -2.37 12.66
N VAL A 169 31.48 -1.17 12.13
CA VAL A 169 31.20 -0.85 10.72
C VAL A 169 32.12 -1.67 9.82
N GLY A 170 31.56 -2.24 8.74
CA GLY A 170 32.22 -3.20 7.88
C GLY A 170 31.80 -4.66 8.12
N LYS A 171 31.19 -4.94 9.29
CA LYS A 171 30.39 -6.15 9.52
C LYS A 171 28.91 -5.88 9.19
N GLU A 172 28.12 -6.94 9.09
CA GLU A 172 26.67 -6.82 8.88
C GLU A 172 26.03 -6.08 10.06
N ALA A 173 25.22 -5.07 9.75
CA ALA A 173 24.53 -4.27 10.76
C ALA A 173 23.38 -5.09 11.39
N PRO A 174 23.20 -5.07 12.72
CA PRO A 174 22.16 -5.85 13.37
C PRO A 174 20.77 -5.34 12.99
N LYS A 175 19.89 -6.26 12.58
CA LYS A 175 18.48 -5.93 12.24
C LYS A 175 17.65 -5.65 13.50
N SER A 176 17.89 -6.40 14.57
CA SER A 176 17.28 -6.24 15.89
C SER A 176 18.32 -6.40 17.00
N VAL A 177 18.10 -5.76 18.14
CA VAL A 177 18.95 -5.85 19.33
C VAL A 177 18.06 -5.93 20.57
N PRO A 178 18.48 -6.62 21.65
CA PRO A 178 17.72 -6.63 22.90
C PRO A 178 17.71 -5.23 23.52
N GLU A 179 16.74 -4.97 24.40
CA GLU A 179 16.74 -3.73 25.18
C GLU A 179 17.88 -3.73 26.21
N PHE A 180 18.34 -2.54 26.58
CA PHE A 180 19.38 -2.38 27.58
C PHE A 180 18.94 -2.89 28.96
N ALA A 181 19.73 -3.80 29.55
CA ALA A 181 19.41 -4.44 30.84
C ALA A 181 20.51 -4.34 31.90
N CYS A 182 21.64 -3.68 31.61
CA CYS A 182 22.75 -3.63 32.55
C CYS A 182 22.46 -2.72 33.74
N LYS A 183 22.74 -3.21 34.96
CA LYS A 183 22.49 -2.50 36.22
C LYS A 183 23.73 -1.80 36.80
N GLY A 184 24.85 -1.78 36.06
CA GLY A 184 26.08 -1.13 36.53
C GLY A 184 25.91 0.39 36.72
N ALA A 185 26.57 0.96 37.73
CA ALA A 185 26.50 2.38 38.01
C ALA A 185 26.99 3.22 36.80
N GLY A 186 26.18 4.20 36.38
CA GLY A 186 26.41 5.03 35.20
C GLY A 186 26.26 4.32 33.85
N HIS A 187 25.98 3.01 33.81
CA HIS A 187 25.88 2.26 32.55
C HIS A 187 24.66 2.68 31.74
N SER A 188 23.56 3.05 32.40
CA SER A 188 22.35 3.55 31.74
C SER A 188 22.57 4.83 30.94
N PHE A 189 23.47 5.72 31.39
CA PHE A 189 23.86 6.91 30.62
C PHE A 189 24.83 6.54 29.49
N ASN A 190 25.86 5.75 29.79
CA ASN A 190 26.87 5.37 28.80
C ASN A 190 26.28 4.54 27.64
N SER A 191 25.19 3.82 27.88
CA SER A 191 24.46 3.12 26.83
C SER A 191 23.55 4.03 26.00
N SER A 192 23.44 5.32 26.30
CA SER A 192 22.65 6.28 25.52
C SER A 192 23.50 7.25 24.69
N VAL A 193 24.83 7.15 24.75
CA VAL A 193 25.74 8.10 24.09
C VAL A 193 26.57 7.44 23.00
N ILE A 194 26.83 8.20 21.95
CA ILE A 194 27.87 7.90 20.96
C ILE A 194 29.19 8.25 21.63
N ALA A 195 30.06 7.26 21.78
CA ALA A 195 31.41 7.49 22.30
C ALA A 195 32.32 8.00 21.17
N VAL A 196 33.29 8.85 21.48
CA VAL A 196 34.46 9.18 20.65
C VAL A 196 35.66 8.89 21.52
N GLU A 197 36.27 7.73 21.29
CA GLU A 197 37.30 7.18 22.15
C GLU A 197 38.55 8.08 22.22
N SER A 198 39.00 8.40 23.44
CA SER A 198 40.24 9.13 23.68
C SER A 198 41.45 8.33 23.18
N ASN A 199 42.28 8.99 22.38
CA ASN A 199 43.60 8.49 22.01
C ASN A 199 44.61 9.62 22.23
N PRO A 200 45.40 9.59 23.33
CA PRO A 200 46.38 10.64 23.63
C PRO A 200 47.46 10.80 22.56
N LYS A 201 47.73 9.76 21.75
CA LYS A 201 48.72 9.80 20.67
C LYS A 201 48.16 10.36 19.36
N ASP A 202 46.83 10.42 19.23
CA ASP A 202 46.15 10.88 18.03
C ASP A 202 44.75 11.40 18.36
N GLU A 203 44.67 12.67 18.71
CA GLU A 203 43.42 13.28 19.14
C GLU A 203 42.38 13.29 18.03
N ALA A 204 41.13 13.00 18.40
CA ALA A 204 39.98 13.20 17.53
C ALA A 204 39.73 14.71 17.32
N LYS A 205 39.56 15.15 16.07
CA LYS A 205 39.26 16.55 15.74
C LYS A 205 37.80 16.75 15.36
N ILE A 206 37.27 15.86 14.53
CA ILE A 206 35.91 15.98 13.97
C ILE A 206 35.22 14.62 14.06
N ALA A 207 33.93 14.62 14.40
CA ALA A 207 33.05 13.48 14.18
C ALA A 207 31.94 13.85 13.19
N TYR A 208 31.78 13.03 12.16
CA TYR A 208 30.65 13.08 11.23
C TYR A 208 29.60 12.07 11.65
N ILE A 209 28.33 12.47 11.71
CA ILE A 209 27.24 11.68 12.29
C ILE A 209 26.02 11.71 11.40
N ILE A 210 25.50 10.53 11.07
CA ILE A 210 24.24 10.36 10.35
C ILE A 210 23.31 9.42 11.10
N HIS A 211 22.02 9.78 11.15
CA HIS A 211 20.95 8.89 11.57
C HIS A 211 20.19 8.39 10.33
N THR A 212 19.92 7.08 10.27
CA THR A 212 19.23 6.43 9.15
C THR A 212 18.16 5.45 9.64
N HIS A 213 17.09 5.26 8.87
CA HIS A 213 16.05 4.26 9.17
C HIS A 213 16.39 2.85 8.67
N VAL A 214 17.49 2.72 7.93
CA VAL A 214 18.01 1.49 7.34
C VAL A 214 19.50 1.38 7.61
N PRO A 215 20.07 0.17 7.68
CA PRO A 215 21.53 0.04 7.69
C PRO A 215 22.12 0.63 6.41
N MET A 216 23.35 1.14 6.44
CA MET A 216 24.06 1.61 5.25
C MET A 216 24.81 0.46 4.58
N SER A 217 24.79 0.41 3.24
CA SER A 217 25.57 -0.56 2.47
C SER A 217 27.06 -0.24 2.54
N LYS A 218 27.92 -1.23 2.26
CA LYS A 218 29.36 -1.01 2.17
C LYS A 218 29.72 0.07 1.14
N ALA A 219 29.03 0.08 0.00
CA ALA A 219 29.23 1.09 -1.04
C ALA A 219 28.86 2.49 -0.53
N LYS A 220 27.73 2.62 0.18
CA LYS A 220 27.30 3.89 0.77
C LYS A 220 28.22 4.37 1.89
N ILE A 221 28.73 3.49 2.75
CA ILE A 221 29.72 3.85 3.77
C ILE A 221 30.97 4.45 3.11
N SER A 222 31.53 3.76 2.11
CA SER A 222 32.70 4.25 1.36
C SER A 222 32.44 5.55 0.61
N GLU A 223 31.24 5.71 0.06
CA GLU A 223 30.83 6.94 -0.63
C GLU A 223 30.76 8.13 0.34
N TYR A 224 30.14 7.94 1.51
CA TYR A 224 30.05 8.97 2.54
C TYR A 224 31.44 9.35 3.04
N GLU A 225 32.31 8.39 3.37
CA GLU A 225 33.68 8.64 3.80
C GLU A 225 34.45 9.55 2.84
N LYS A 226 34.40 9.24 1.53
CA LYS A 226 35.09 10.01 0.49
C LYS A 226 34.55 11.44 0.30
N ASN A 227 33.28 11.67 0.65
CA ASN A 227 32.58 12.92 0.39
C ASN A 227 32.18 13.65 1.68
N ALA A 228 32.87 13.40 2.81
CA ALA A 228 32.40 13.82 4.13
C ALA A 228 32.02 15.31 4.25
N ASP A 229 32.96 16.21 3.94
CA ASP A 229 32.73 17.65 4.03
C ASP A 229 31.70 18.16 3.00
N LYS A 230 31.70 17.57 1.80
CA LYS A 230 30.71 17.85 0.75
C LYS A 230 29.30 17.48 1.21
N PHE A 231 29.12 16.28 1.76
CA PHE A 231 27.83 15.79 2.23
C PHE A 231 27.33 16.51 3.48
N VAL A 232 28.22 17.05 4.31
CA VAL A 232 27.82 18.01 5.35
C VAL A 232 27.24 19.28 4.74
N THR A 233 27.91 19.84 3.74
CA THR A 233 27.46 21.07 3.06
C THR A 233 26.13 20.86 2.32
N GLU A 234 25.93 19.69 1.73
CA GLU A 234 24.68 19.30 1.06
C GLU A 234 23.54 18.94 2.04
N GLY A 235 23.82 18.81 3.34
CA GLY A 235 22.83 18.42 4.35
C GLY A 235 22.49 16.92 4.39
N LYS A 236 23.30 16.07 3.76
CA LYS A 236 23.20 14.60 3.85
C LYS A 236 23.84 14.04 5.12
N TRP A 237 24.75 14.81 5.72
CA TRP A 237 25.53 14.42 6.89
C TRP A 237 25.63 15.59 7.88
N GLN A 238 25.89 15.32 9.16
CA GLN A 238 26.18 16.36 10.15
C GLN A 238 27.60 16.19 10.68
N LYS A 239 28.20 17.28 11.17
CA LYS A 239 29.52 17.25 11.81
C LYS A 239 29.49 17.94 13.17
N ILE A 240 30.38 17.51 14.05
CA ILE A 240 30.67 18.14 15.33
C ILE A 240 32.19 18.19 15.52
N LEU A 241 32.69 19.33 15.99
CA LEU A 241 34.06 19.49 16.41
C LEU A 241 34.23 18.93 17.82
N ILE A 242 35.21 18.05 17.98
CA ILE A 242 35.60 17.52 19.29
C ILE A 242 36.27 18.67 20.06
N ASN A 243 35.87 18.86 21.31
CA ASN A 243 36.24 20.01 22.14
C ASN A 243 35.73 21.39 21.66
N GLY A 244 34.86 21.45 20.64
CA GLY A 244 34.28 22.70 20.13
C GLY A 244 33.21 23.34 21.03
N GLY A 245 32.95 22.79 22.22
CA GLY A 245 31.91 23.25 23.15
C GLY A 245 30.48 22.95 22.68
N SER A 246 29.49 23.46 23.43
CA SER A 246 28.06 23.19 23.23
C SER A 246 27.33 24.22 22.35
N ALA A 247 27.99 25.31 21.96
CA ALA A 247 27.44 26.36 21.09
C ALA A 247 27.45 25.99 19.59
N GLN A 248 27.82 24.76 19.26
CA GLN A 248 27.92 24.27 17.88
C GLN A 248 26.55 24.06 17.25
N GLU A 249 26.52 24.06 15.91
CA GLU A 249 25.31 23.76 15.15
C GLU A 249 24.70 22.43 15.59
N HIS A 250 23.38 22.42 15.74
CA HIS A 250 22.58 21.30 16.21
C HIS A 250 22.88 20.81 17.63
N CYS A 251 23.72 21.52 18.39
CA CYS A 251 24.01 21.19 19.79
C CYS A 251 23.24 22.08 20.76
N ILE A 252 23.00 21.56 21.95
CA ILE A 252 22.45 22.33 23.08
C ILE A 252 23.41 22.30 24.27
N ALA A 253 23.40 23.40 25.03
CA ALA A 253 24.13 23.50 26.28
C ALA A 253 23.48 22.68 27.40
N ALA A 254 24.28 22.36 28.43
CA ALA A 254 23.83 21.66 29.64
C ALA A 254 22.57 22.28 30.26
N SER A 255 22.57 23.60 30.43
CA SER A 255 21.46 24.37 30.99
C SER A 255 20.18 24.28 30.14
N GLN A 256 20.33 24.00 28.84
CA GLN A 256 19.23 23.93 27.88
C GLN A 256 18.60 22.52 27.80
N PHE A 257 19.21 21.49 28.39
CA PHE A 257 18.74 20.11 28.24
C PHE A 257 17.30 19.93 28.75
N LYS A 258 17.01 20.37 29.98
CA LYS A 258 15.66 20.28 30.56
C LYS A 258 14.63 21.15 29.85
N THR A 259 15.07 22.28 29.31
CA THR A 259 14.16 23.31 28.76
C THR A 259 13.97 23.19 27.25
N THR A 260 14.75 22.36 26.54
CA THR A 260 14.66 22.23 25.07
C THR A 260 14.10 20.88 24.63
N VAL A 261 14.38 19.81 25.38
CA VAL A 261 14.00 18.46 24.99
C VAL A 261 12.52 18.21 25.25
N TYR A 262 11.78 17.95 24.19
CA TYR A 262 10.38 17.56 24.25
C TYR A 262 10.22 16.16 24.85
N ASN A 263 9.18 15.97 25.66
CA ASN A 263 8.88 14.71 26.35
C ASN A 263 10.09 14.14 27.12
N LEU A 264 10.78 14.99 27.89
CA LEU A 264 11.99 14.63 28.64
C LEU A 264 11.84 13.35 29.49
N ASN A 265 10.63 13.10 30.01
CA ASN A 265 10.32 11.91 30.81
C ASN A 265 10.56 10.58 30.08
N SER A 266 10.60 10.57 28.75
CA SER A 266 10.95 9.38 27.96
C SER A 266 12.35 8.85 28.28
N PHE A 267 13.23 9.70 28.84
CA PHE A 267 14.56 9.25 29.27
C PHE A 267 14.58 8.45 30.57
N GLY A 268 13.54 8.56 31.39
CA GLY A 268 13.57 8.10 32.77
C GLY A 268 14.46 8.97 33.68
N LYS A 269 14.02 9.16 34.93
CA LYS A 269 14.63 10.09 35.89
C LYS A 269 16.14 9.88 36.06
N ASN A 270 16.58 8.63 36.20
CA ASN A 270 17.98 8.30 36.42
C ASN A 270 18.91 8.75 35.29
N ARG A 271 18.47 8.68 34.02
CA ARG A 271 19.30 9.11 32.88
C ARG A 271 19.35 10.63 32.74
N ILE A 272 18.25 11.31 33.09
CA ILE A 272 18.21 12.77 33.10
C ILE A 272 19.24 13.29 34.11
N ASP A 273 19.21 12.78 35.34
CA ASP A 273 20.12 13.21 36.40
C ASP A 273 21.58 12.85 36.06
N ALA A 274 21.83 11.66 35.53
CA ALA A 274 23.17 11.26 35.07
C ALA A 274 23.72 12.15 33.95
N THR A 275 22.86 12.56 33.00
CA THR A 275 23.25 13.47 31.91
C THR A 275 23.63 14.84 32.44
N LEU A 276 22.85 15.37 33.39
CA LEU A 276 23.10 16.68 34.00
C LEU A 276 24.35 16.68 34.86
N ASN A 277 24.56 15.62 35.65
CA ASN A 277 25.78 15.45 36.43
C ASN A 277 27.00 15.38 35.51
N LYS A 278 26.93 14.63 34.40
CA LYS A 278 28.03 14.58 33.42
C LYS A 278 28.36 15.95 32.85
N PHE A 279 27.36 16.76 32.52
CA PHE A 279 27.59 18.13 32.07
C PHE A 279 28.21 19.03 33.14
N LYS A 280 27.78 18.87 34.40
CA LYS A 280 28.31 19.64 35.53
C LYS A 280 29.76 19.29 35.82
N ASP A 281 30.05 17.99 35.88
CA ASP A 281 31.33 17.46 36.33
C ASP A 281 32.37 17.47 35.20
N GLU A 282 31.95 17.28 33.94
CA GLU A 282 32.83 17.20 32.77
C GLU A 282 32.23 17.91 31.52
N PRO A 283 32.04 19.23 31.53
CA PRO A 283 31.35 19.98 30.47
C PRO A 283 32.01 19.90 29.08
N LYS A 284 33.31 19.55 29.02
CA LYS A 284 34.06 19.39 27.77
C LYS A 284 34.01 17.96 27.21
N SER A 285 33.47 16.98 27.95
CA SER A 285 33.42 15.57 27.55
C SER A 285 32.03 15.09 27.11
N LEU A 286 31.06 16.02 26.96
CA LEU A 286 29.70 15.73 26.52
C LEU A 286 29.14 16.81 25.59
N ALA A 287 28.50 16.39 24.51
CA ALA A 287 27.58 17.22 23.72
C ALA A 287 26.20 16.57 23.63
N CYS A 288 25.14 17.37 23.62
CA CYS A 288 23.79 16.92 23.25
C CYS A 288 23.49 17.43 21.85
N MET A 289 23.34 16.53 20.87
CA MET A 289 23.22 16.89 19.45
C MET A 289 21.91 16.39 18.86
N ALA A 290 21.15 17.27 18.22
CA ALA A 290 19.95 16.94 17.47
C ALA A 290 20.30 16.44 16.07
N LEU A 291 20.04 15.16 15.83
CA LEU A 291 20.27 14.52 14.54
C LEU A 291 19.11 14.76 13.58
N TYR A 292 19.41 14.89 12.28
CA TYR A 292 18.40 14.96 11.24
C TYR A 292 17.54 13.70 11.22
N ASP A 293 16.23 13.89 11.10
CA ASP A 293 15.27 12.81 10.87
C ASP A 293 14.17 13.21 9.86
N PRO A 294 14.51 13.51 8.58
CA PRO A 294 13.52 13.93 7.59
C PRO A 294 12.42 12.89 7.35
N VAL A 295 12.76 11.60 7.39
CA VAL A 295 11.80 10.50 7.23
C VAL A 295 10.84 10.46 8.42
N GLY A 296 11.35 10.57 9.65
CA GLY A 296 10.52 10.62 10.86
C GLY A 296 9.64 11.86 10.94
N ILE A 297 10.16 13.04 10.55
CA ILE A 297 9.39 14.29 10.46
C ILE A 297 8.26 14.13 9.45
N THR A 298 8.57 13.72 8.22
CA THR A 298 7.57 13.58 7.14
C THR A 298 6.50 12.57 7.53
N ARG A 299 6.89 11.46 8.17
CA ARG A 299 5.96 10.47 8.68
C ARG A 299 5.05 11.02 9.78
N LYS A 300 5.57 11.75 10.77
CA LYS A 300 4.72 12.37 11.81
C LYS A 300 3.77 13.41 11.24
N LEU A 301 4.18 14.17 10.22
CA LEU A 301 3.29 15.08 9.49
C LEU A 301 2.17 14.32 8.78
N ASN A 302 2.51 13.21 8.11
CA ASN A 302 1.56 12.32 7.43
C ASN A 302 0.56 11.70 8.44
N ASP A 303 1.08 11.15 9.55
CA ASP A 303 0.29 10.56 10.62
C ASP A 303 -0.66 11.59 11.26
N SER A 304 -0.18 12.83 11.47
CA SER A 304 -1.02 13.93 11.96
C SER A 304 -2.16 14.24 10.99
N ARG A 305 -1.88 14.33 9.68
CA ARG A 305 -2.91 14.52 8.65
C ARG A 305 -3.94 13.39 8.65
N ASN A 306 -3.48 12.13 8.68
CA ASN A 306 -4.38 10.96 8.67
C ASN A 306 -5.20 10.86 9.95
N SER A 307 -4.66 11.26 11.10
CA SER A 307 -5.37 11.24 12.39
C SER A 307 -6.60 12.15 12.43
N GLN A 308 -6.76 13.08 11.48
CA GLN A 308 -7.93 13.95 11.40
C GLN A 308 -9.24 13.19 11.12
N PHE A 309 -9.16 11.96 10.59
CA PHE A 309 -10.30 11.05 10.46
C PHE A 309 -10.67 10.30 11.75
N GLY A 310 -10.00 10.57 12.88
CA GLY A 310 -10.19 9.85 14.14
C GLY A 310 -11.64 9.82 14.65
N LYS A 311 -12.43 10.89 14.44
CA LYS A 311 -13.86 10.89 14.78
C LYS A 311 -14.65 9.88 13.95
N LEU A 312 -14.41 9.82 12.64
CA LEU A 312 -15.03 8.87 11.72
C LEU A 312 -14.64 7.44 12.11
N THR A 313 -13.34 7.18 12.29
CA THR A 313 -12.85 5.85 12.68
C THR A 313 -13.47 5.39 13.99
N ASN A 314 -13.53 6.26 15.00
CA ASN A 314 -14.17 5.97 16.28
C ASN A 314 -15.67 5.71 16.11
N TYR A 315 -16.36 6.49 15.26
CA TYR A 315 -17.78 6.27 14.98
C TYR A 315 -18.04 4.94 14.28
N LEU A 316 -17.26 4.56 13.27
CA LEU A 316 -17.39 3.30 12.54
C LEU A 316 -17.06 2.08 13.43
N ALA A 317 -16.12 2.23 14.37
CA ALA A 317 -15.76 1.20 15.33
C ALA A 317 -16.81 0.96 16.43
N LYS A 318 -17.79 1.87 16.62
CA LYS A 318 -18.86 1.68 17.63
C LYS A 318 -19.65 0.42 17.33
N ASN A 319 -19.83 -0.41 18.35
CA ASN A 319 -20.60 -1.64 18.30
C ASN A 319 -21.86 -1.49 19.15
N VAL A 320 -23.02 -1.66 18.53
CA VAL A 320 -24.33 -1.72 19.21
C VAL A 320 -24.97 -3.02 18.79
N GLU A 321 -25.40 -3.83 19.76
CA GLU A 321 -26.02 -5.15 19.52
C GLU A 321 -25.14 -6.11 18.69
N LYS A 322 -23.82 -6.09 18.90
CA LYS A 322 -22.81 -6.87 18.16
C LYS A 322 -22.68 -6.52 16.67
N ILE A 323 -23.26 -5.40 16.23
CA ILE A 323 -23.11 -4.89 14.88
C ILE A 323 -22.34 -3.57 14.94
N SER A 324 -21.21 -3.51 14.22
CA SER A 324 -20.41 -2.30 14.10
C SER A 324 -21.05 -1.31 13.14
N ASN A 325 -20.78 -0.02 13.32
CA ASN A 325 -21.17 0.98 12.33
C ASN A 325 -20.44 0.78 10.98
N GLU A 326 -19.26 0.18 10.97
CA GLU A 326 -18.60 -0.30 9.74
C GLU A 326 -19.50 -1.29 8.97
N HIS A 327 -20.07 -2.28 9.66
CA HIS A 327 -21.00 -3.22 9.03
C HIS A 327 -22.29 -2.52 8.56
N ARG A 328 -22.78 -1.53 9.32
CA ARG A 328 -23.93 -0.70 8.90
C ARG A 328 -23.63 0.11 7.64
N LEU A 329 -22.42 0.66 7.50
CA LEU A 329 -21.99 1.38 6.30
C LEU A 329 -21.98 0.47 5.07
N GLN A 330 -21.37 -0.71 5.19
CA GLN A 330 -21.35 -1.71 4.12
C GLN A 330 -22.77 -2.14 3.73
N SER A 331 -23.64 -2.36 4.72
CA SER A 331 -25.05 -2.69 4.49
C SER A 331 -25.80 -1.56 3.80
N SER A 332 -25.55 -0.30 4.20
CA SER A 332 -26.15 0.88 3.59
C SER A 332 -25.79 0.99 2.11
N GLN A 333 -24.50 0.85 1.78
CA GLN A 333 -24.00 0.86 0.41
C GLN A 333 -24.51 -0.33 -0.42
N LEU A 334 -24.64 -1.50 0.20
CA LEU A 334 -25.20 -2.68 -0.46
C LEU A 334 -26.66 -2.44 -0.87
N VAL A 335 -27.47 -1.80 -0.03
CA VAL A 335 -28.86 -1.44 -0.37
C VAL A 335 -28.92 -0.58 -1.63
N ASP A 336 -28.07 0.45 -1.72
CA ASP A 336 -28.00 1.32 -2.89
C ASP A 336 -27.53 0.55 -4.15
N SER A 337 -26.59 -0.38 -3.96
CA SER A 337 -26.10 -1.25 -5.04
C SER A 337 -27.19 -2.20 -5.55
N ILE A 338 -28.00 -2.80 -4.67
CA ILE A 338 -29.10 -3.69 -5.06
C ILE A 338 -30.12 -2.93 -5.91
N LYS A 339 -30.42 -1.66 -5.58
CA LYS A 339 -31.31 -0.81 -6.39
C LYS A 339 -30.81 -0.72 -7.83
N ILE A 340 -29.52 -0.43 -8.01
CA ILE A 340 -28.88 -0.35 -9.33
C ILE A 340 -28.92 -1.70 -10.04
N VAL A 341 -28.67 -2.80 -9.32
CA VAL A 341 -28.71 -4.16 -9.88
C VAL A 341 -30.12 -4.54 -10.37
N VAL A 342 -31.18 -4.16 -9.65
CA VAL A 342 -32.57 -4.40 -10.08
C VAL A 342 -32.86 -3.68 -11.40
N GLU A 343 -32.44 -2.42 -11.52
CA GLU A 343 -32.56 -1.64 -12.76
C GLU A 343 -31.79 -2.27 -13.92
N ASN A 344 -30.49 -2.51 -13.73
CA ASN A 344 -29.62 -3.04 -14.78
C ASN A 344 -30.02 -4.45 -15.22
N LYS A 345 -30.52 -5.28 -14.30
CA LYS A 345 -31.00 -6.62 -14.64
C LYS A 345 -32.13 -6.54 -15.67
N LEU A 346 -33.13 -5.69 -15.43
CA LEU A 346 -34.28 -5.59 -16.33
C LEU A 346 -33.89 -5.01 -17.69
N ILE A 347 -33.06 -3.94 -17.70
CA ILE A 347 -32.51 -3.37 -18.92
C ILE A 347 -31.77 -4.45 -19.74
N ASN A 348 -30.87 -5.20 -19.11
CA ASN A 348 -30.08 -6.22 -19.80
C ASN A 348 -30.93 -7.37 -20.31
N GLN A 349 -31.95 -7.80 -19.56
CA GLN A 349 -32.89 -8.83 -20.00
C GLN A 349 -33.66 -8.39 -21.25
N GLN A 350 -34.21 -7.17 -21.25
CA GLN A 350 -34.99 -6.65 -22.38
C GLN A 350 -34.12 -6.37 -23.61
N LEU A 351 -32.91 -5.83 -23.42
CA LEU A 351 -31.97 -5.62 -24.52
C LEU A 351 -31.46 -6.94 -25.10
N SER A 352 -31.25 -7.97 -24.26
CA SER A 352 -30.85 -9.30 -24.73
C SER A 352 -31.97 -9.96 -25.56
N ALA A 353 -33.22 -9.88 -25.10
CA ALA A 353 -34.37 -10.35 -25.86
C ALA A 353 -34.49 -9.61 -27.20
N ARG A 354 -34.31 -8.28 -27.22
CA ARG A 354 -34.30 -7.50 -28.46
C ARG A 354 -33.19 -7.95 -29.42
N SER A 355 -31.98 -8.16 -28.90
CA SER A 355 -30.83 -8.61 -29.70
C SER A 355 -31.11 -9.95 -30.38
N GLN A 356 -31.74 -10.90 -29.68
CA GLN A 356 -32.14 -12.19 -30.26
C GLN A 356 -33.17 -12.02 -31.39
N VAL A 357 -34.15 -11.13 -31.21
CA VAL A 357 -35.14 -10.82 -32.26
C VAL A 357 -34.47 -10.15 -33.47
N ALA A 358 -33.53 -9.24 -33.23
CA ALA A 358 -32.80 -8.53 -34.29
C ALA A 358 -31.90 -9.48 -35.10
N ASP A 359 -31.19 -10.40 -34.43
CA ASP A 359 -30.39 -11.48 -35.05
C ASP A 359 -31.27 -12.37 -35.92
N LEU A 360 -32.40 -12.86 -35.39
CA LEU A 360 -33.33 -13.68 -36.14
C LEU A 360 -33.89 -12.92 -37.36
N SER A 361 -34.25 -11.65 -37.19
CA SER A 361 -34.75 -10.81 -38.29
C SER A 361 -33.68 -10.61 -39.38
N ALA A 362 -32.41 -10.45 -39.01
CA ALA A 362 -31.30 -10.36 -39.95
C ALA A 362 -31.15 -11.66 -40.75
N LYS A 363 -31.22 -12.81 -40.08
CA LYS A 363 -31.15 -14.14 -40.71
C LYS A 363 -32.31 -14.38 -41.66
N ILE A 364 -33.53 -14.00 -41.27
CA ILE A 364 -34.72 -14.09 -42.12
C ILE A 364 -34.54 -13.24 -43.38
N GLU A 365 -34.13 -11.99 -43.26
CA GLU A 365 -33.92 -11.12 -44.42
C GLU A 365 -32.82 -11.63 -45.36
N TYR A 366 -31.72 -12.14 -44.79
CA TYR A 366 -30.64 -12.74 -45.57
C TYR A 366 -31.10 -13.99 -46.34
N ALA A 367 -31.94 -14.82 -45.70
CA ALA A 367 -32.44 -16.07 -46.27
C ALA A 367 -33.64 -15.87 -47.21
N LYS A 368 -34.32 -14.72 -47.17
CA LYS A 368 -35.61 -14.48 -47.84
C LYS A 368 -35.62 -14.88 -49.32
N ASP A 369 -34.58 -14.53 -50.07
CA ASP A 369 -34.47 -14.82 -51.51
C ASP A 369 -33.77 -16.16 -51.82
N LYS A 370 -33.37 -16.90 -50.77
CA LYS A 370 -32.60 -18.14 -50.83
C LYS A 370 -33.40 -19.36 -50.35
N ILE A 371 -34.62 -19.15 -49.84
CA ILE A 371 -35.51 -20.23 -49.38
C ILE A 371 -36.22 -20.86 -50.59
N PRO A 372 -36.18 -22.19 -50.77
CA PRO A 372 -36.91 -22.88 -51.83
C PRO A 372 -38.43 -22.69 -51.71
N LYS A 373 -39.13 -22.44 -52.83
CA LYS A 373 -40.59 -22.19 -52.84
C LYS A 373 -41.47 -23.46 -52.75
N PHE A 374 -40.97 -24.58 -52.26
CA PHE A 374 -41.69 -25.87 -52.32
C PHE A 374 -42.39 -26.22 -51.00
N GLY A 375 -43.71 -26.47 -51.08
CA GLY A 375 -44.53 -27.09 -50.02
C GLY A 375 -44.87 -26.20 -48.83
N SER A 376 -45.96 -26.53 -48.12
CA SER A 376 -46.32 -25.87 -46.85
C SER A 376 -45.32 -26.31 -45.77
N MET A 377 -44.36 -25.43 -45.45
CA MET A 377 -43.37 -25.63 -44.39
C MET A 377 -43.93 -25.16 -43.05
N ASP A 378 -43.74 -25.94 -41.98
CA ASP A 378 -44.10 -25.49 -40.64
C ASP A 378 -43.10 -24.46 -40.09
N GLN A 379 -43.48 -23.73 -39.04
CA GLN A 379 -42.65 -22.65 -38.49
C GLN A 379 -41.28 -23.14 -37.97
N ARG A 380 -41.20 -24.36 -37.42
CA ARG A 380 -39.95 -24.92 -36.90
C ARG A 380 -39.01 -25.30 -38.04
N GLU A 381 -39.55 -25.93 -39.07
CA GLU A 381 -38.82 -26.29 -40.29
C GLU A 381 -38.31 -25.04 -41.03
N TYR A 382 -39.15 -23.99 -41.10
CA TYR A 382 -38.79 -22.69 -41.67
C TYR A 382 -37.62 -22.03 -40.95
N LEU A 383 -37.66 -21.96 -39.61
CA LEU A 383 -36.57 -21.41 -38.81
C LEU A 383 -35.28 -22.25 -38.90
N SER A 384 -35.41 -23.57 -38.96
CA SER A 384 -34.27 -24.48 -39.14
C SER A 384 -33.60 -24.23 -40.49
N LYS A 385 -34.37 -24.02 -41.56
CA LYS A 385 -33.83 -23.76 -42.90
C LYS A 385 -33.15 -22.40 -43.01
N ILE A 386 -33.72 -21.37 -42.38
CA ILE A 386 -33.07 -20.05 -42.25
C ILE A 386 -31.69 -20.18 -41.59
N GLN A 387 -31.63 -20.93 -40.48
CA GLN A 387 -30.39 -21.12 -39.75
C GLN A 387 -29.36 -21.90 -40.59
N GLU A 388 -29.77 -22.95 -41.30
CA GLU A 388 -28.91 -23.71 -42.23
C GLU A 388 -28.34 -22.83 -43.35
N ILE A 389 -29.17 -21.98 -43.97
CA ILE A 389 -28.75 -21.03 -45.02
C ILE A 389 -27.73 -20.03 -44.44
N TRP A 390 -28.00 -19.51 -43.24
CA TRP A 390 -27.10 -18.58 -42.57
C TRP A 390 -25.76 -19.22 -42.19
N ASP A 391 -25.76 -20.47 -41.73
CA ASP A 391 -24.54 -21.14 -41.27
C ASP A 391 -23.65 -21.60 -42.43
N ARG A 392 -24.24 -21.89 -43.61
CA ARG A 392 -23.51 -22.23 -44.83
C ARG A 392 -22.98 -21.02 -45.61
N ALA A 393 -23.44 -19.81 -45.29
CA ALA A 393 -23.02 -18.59 -45.96
C ALA A 393 -21.53 -18.26 -45.70
N PRO A 394 -20.77 -17.82 -46.73
CA PRO A 394 -19.41 -17.32 -46.53
C PRO A 394 -19.38 -16.16 -45.53
N THR A 395 -18.41 -16.16 -44.61
CA THR A 395 -18.29 -15.12 -43.56
C THR A 395 -18.22 -13.70 -44.13
N ALA A 396 -17.45 -13.48 -45.20
CA ALA A 396 -17.35 -12.17 -45.85
C ALA A 396 -18.69 -11.65 -46.41
N GLU A 397 -19.57 -12.56 -46.87
CA GLU A 397 -20.89 -12.20 -47.37
C GLU A 397 -21.83 -11.80 -46.22
N ARG A 398 -21.82 -12.58 -45.13
CA ARG A 398 -22.58 -12.26 -43.91
C ARG A 398 -22.18 -10.92 -43.32
N ASP A 399 -20.87 -10.66 -43.22
CA ASP A 399 -20.35 -9.41 -42.67
C ASP A 399 -20.77 -8.20 -43.51
N LYS A 400 -20.69 -8.32 -44.85
CA LYS A 400 -21.14 -7.27 -45.78
C LYS A 400 -22.64 -6.99 -45.65
N PHE A 401 -23.46 -8.05 -45.56
CA PHE A 401 -24.91 -7.92 -45.34
C PHE A 401 -25.24 -7.24 -44.01
N LEU A 402 -24.63 -7.71 -42.92
CA LEU A 402 -24.82 -7.13 -41.58
C LEU A 402 -24.41 -5.67 -41.54
N LEU A 403 -23.29 -5.30 -42.18
CA LEU A 403 -22.84 -3.91 -42.25
C LEU A 403 -23.86 -3.00 -42.95
N GLN A 404 -24.41 -3.45 -44.09
CA GLN A 404 -25.43 -2.71 -44.83
C GLN A 404 -26.75 -2.60 -44.04
N ARG A 405 -27.21 -3.71 -43.46
CA ARG A 405 -28.41 -3.76 -42.61
C ARG A 405 -28.27 -2.84 -41.39
N ASN A 406 -27.16 -2.95 -40.67
CA ASN A 406 -26.90 -2.15 -39.48
C ASN A 406 -26.88 -0.66 -39.82
N LYS A 407 -26.29 -0.27 -40.96
CA LYS A 407 -26.32 1.13 -41.43
C LYS A 407 -27.73 1.60 -41.74
N LYS A 408 -28.56 0.77 -42.38
CA LYS A 408 -29.95 1.09 -42.75
C LYS A 408 -30.86 1.28 -41.53
N PHE A 409 -30.68 0.47 -40.49
CA PHE A 409 -31.57 0.45 -39.32
C PHE A 409 -30.98 1.12 -38.06
N ALA A 410 -29.78 1.69 -38.13
CA ALA A 410 -29.05 2.23 -36.97
C ALA A 410 -29.90 3.21 -36.12
N GLU A 411 -30.52 4.20 -36.75
CA GLU A 411 -31.28 5.23 -36.04
C GLU A 411 -32.56 4.67 -35.37
N GLY A 412 -33.26 3.75 -36.06
CA GLY A 412 -34.45 3.09 -35.53
C GLY A 412 -34.13 2.15 -34.36
N GLU A 413 -33.04 1.37 -34.46
CA GLU A 413 -32.54 0.54 -33.36
C GLU A 413 -32.12 1.38 -32.17
N GLN A 414 -31.49 2.53 -32.39
CA GLN A 414 -31.10 3.44 -31.31
C GLN A 414 -32.31 3.99 -30.57
N LYS A 415 -33.31 4.55 -31.28
CA LYS A 415 -34.54 5.06 -30.67
C LYS A 415 -35.30 3.97 -29.90
N LEU A 416 -35.36 2.75 -30.45
CA LEU A 416 -36.00 1.62 -29.78
C LEU A 416 -35.22 1.20 -28.52
N LYS A 417 -33.89 1.16 -28.59
CA LYS A 417 -33.03 0.88 -27.44
C LYS A 417 -33.24 1.89 -26.31
N GLU A 418 -33.29 3.18 -26.63
CA GLU A 418 -33.58 4.26 -25.68
C GLU A 418 -34.97 4.10 -25.04
N LYS A 419 -35.98 3.73 -25.84
CA LYS A 419 -37.32 3.42 -25.35
C LYS A 419 -37.33 2.21 -24.41
N ILE A 420 -36.67 1.10 -24.77
CA ILE A 420 -36.55 -0.10 -23.93
C ILE A 420 -35.89 0.25 -22.60
N ILE A 421 -34.78 1.01 -22.63
CA ILE A 421 -34.09 1.46 -21.43
C ILE A 421 -35.04 2.29 -20.55
N THR A 422 -35.73 3.27 -21.13
CA THR A 422 -36.64 4.16 -20.38
C THR A 422 -37.78 3.38 -19.71
N GLN A 423 -38.41 2.47 -20.45
CA GLN A 423 -39.50 1.63 -19.93
C GLN A 423 -39.01 0.67 -18.84
N SER A 424 -37.85 0.03 -19.08
CA SER A 424 -37.22 -0.87 -18.11
C SER A 424 -36.84 -0.14 -16.82
N LYS A 425 -36.34 1.10 -16.90
CA LYS A 425 -36.07 1.93 -15.73
C LYS A 425 -37.33 2.23 -14.93
N ALA A 426 -38.44 2.57 -15.61
CA ALA A 426 -39.71 2.84 -14.95
C ALA A 426 -40.27 1.59 -14.24
N GLU A 427 -40.25 0.43 -14.91
CA GLU A 427 -40.72 -0.83 -14.34
C GLU A 427 -39.83 -1.32 -13.19
N ALA A 428 -38.50 -1.21 -13.34
CA ALA A 428 -37.56 -1.54 -12.27
C ALA A 428 -37.75 -0.63 -11.05
N LYS A 429 -38.02 0.66 -11.27
CA LYS A 429 -38.35 1.60 -10.19
C LYS A 429 -39.60 1.16 -9.43
N ILE A 430 -40.69 0.81 -10.14
CA ILE A 430 -41.92 0.30 -9.51
C ILE A 430 -41.62 -0.98 -8.73
N THR A 431 -40.84 -1.90 -9.30
CA THR A 431 -40.43 -3.15 -8.64
C THR A 431 -39.63 -2.86 -7.36
N TRP A 432 -38.70 -1.90 -7.41
CA TRP A 432 -37.93 -1.47 -6.25
C TRP A 432 -38.85 -0.91 -5.15
N GLU A 433 -39.72 0.04 -5.51
CA GLU A 433 -40.61 0.75 -4.60
C GLU A 433 -41.65 -0.16 -3.94
N THR A 434 -42.12 -1.18 -4.64
CA THR A 434 -43.17 -2.09 -4.13
C THR A 434 -42.61 -3.29 -3.37
N LYS A 435 -41.49 -3.88 -3.83
CA LYS A 435 -41.00 -5.16 -3.30
C LYS A 435 -39.86 -5.02 -2.28
N TYR A 436 -38.98 -4.04 -2.47
CA TYR A 436 -37.71 -3.95 -1.73
C TYR A 436 -37.67 -2.75 -0.79
N ALA A 437 -38.04 -1.56 -1.27
CA ALA A 437 -38.02 -0.33 -0.50
C ALA A 437 -38.82 -0.39 0.82
N PRO A 438 -40.01 -1.04 0.90
CA PRO A 438 -40.78 -1.12 2.14
C PRO A 438 -40.11 -1.97 3.24
N LYS A 439 -39.10 -2.79 2.88
CA LYS A 439 -38.35 -3.64 3.82
C LYS A 439 -37.20 -2.90 4.51
N ILE A 440 -36.98 -1.63 4.18
CA ILE A 440 -35.85 -0.83 4.65
C ILE A 440 -36.40 0.32 5.49
N ASN A 441 -35.84 0.49 6.69
CA ASN A 441 -36.07 1.70 7.47
C ASN A 441 -35.23 2.85 6.87
N TRP A 442 -35.85 3.63 5.97
CA TRP A 442 -35.18 4.71 5.25
C TRP A 442 -34.74 5.86 6.13
N ASP A 443 -35.48 6.18 7.18
CA ASP A 443 -35.13 7.29 8.07
C ASP A 443 -33.85 6.95 8.85
N THR A 444 -33.77 5.72 9.37
CA THR A 444 -32.55 5.22 10.02
C THR A 444 -31.36 5.19 9.05
N LYS A 445 -31.54 4.69 7.82
CA LYS A 445 -30.48 4.67 6.79
C LYS A 445 -30.00 6.09 6.47
N LYS A 446 -30.93 7.01 6.16
CA LYS A 446 -30.61 8.40 5.80
C LYS A 446 -29.92 9.14 6.94
N ALA A 447 -30.37 8.93 8.19
CA ALA A 447 -29.73 9.52 9.35
C ALA A 447 -28.29 9.01 9.54
N PHE A 448 -28.09 7.70 9.38
CA PHE A 448 -26.76 7.08 9.41
C PHE A 448 -25.84 7.63 8.31
N ASP A 449 -26.31 7.63 7.05
CA ASP A 449 -25.55 8.13 5.90
C ASP A 449 -25.20 9.61 6.06
N LYS A 450 -26.11 10.42 6.60
CA LYS A 450 -25.89 11.85 6.90
C LYS A 450 -24.78 12.03 7.93
N GLU A 451 -24.78 11.24 9.01
CA GLU A 451 -23.74 11.33 10.04
C GLU A 451 -22.38 10.86 9.52
N VAL A 452 -22.33 9.75 8.77
CA VAL A 452 -21.07 9.29 8.14
C VAL A 452 -20.54 10.35 7.17
N LYS A 453 -21.38 10.91 6.31
CA LYS A 453 -20.97 11.96 5.35
C LYS A 453 -20.47 13.21 6.07
N LYS A 454 -21.14 13.63 7.15
CA LYS A 454 -20.69 14.75 8.00
C LYS A 454 -19.29 14.47 8.57
N LEU A 455 -19.06 13.29 9.16
CA LEU A 455 -17.77 12.93 9.75
C LEU A 455 -16.65 12.78 8.71
N ILE A 456 -16.96 12.28 7.51
CA ILE A 456 -16.03 12.26 6.36
C ILE A 456 -15.63 13.70 5.99
N ASN A 457 -16.61 14.59 5.84
CA ASN A 457 -16.36 15.98 5.45
C ASN A 457 -15.56 16.75 6.52
N GLU A 458 -15.88 16.55 7.81
CA GLU A 458 -15.08 17.10 8.92
C GLU A 458 -13.63 16.61 8.85
N GLY A 459 -13.43 15.29 8.72
CA GLY A 459 -12.09 14.69 8.62
C GLY A 459 -11.31 15.19 7.41
N ARG A 460 -11.95 15.29 6.24
CA ARG A 460 -11.34 15.81 5.01
C ARG A 460 -10.93 17.28 5.16
N THR A 461 -11.81 18.13 5.70
CA THR A 461 -11.53 19.56 5.89
C THR A 461 -10.34 19.77 6.83
N LEU A 462 -10.31 19.02 7.93
CA LEU A 462 -9.18 19.05 8.86
C LEU A 462 -7.91 18.51 8.20
N ALA A 463 -7.97 17.35 7.53
CA ALA A 463 -6.82 16.77 6.83
C ALA A 463 -6.25 17.73 5.77
N GLN A 464 -7.11 18.44 5.03
CA GLN A 464 -6.69 19.45 4.05
C GLN A 464 -5.91 20.59 4.71
N THR A 465 -6.29 20.99 5.92
CA THR A 465 -5.57 22.01 6.69
C THR A 465 -4.12 21.57 6.99
N TYR A 466 -3.92 20.32 7.42
CA TYR A 466 -2.57 19.80 7.74
C TYR A 466 -1.77 19.34 6.51
N ALA A 467 -2.39 19.26 5.33
CA ALA A 467 -1.76 18.72 4.13
C ALA A 467 -0.53 19.53 3.72
N SER A 468 -0.59 20.86 3.79
CA SER A 468 0.48 21.73 3.29
C SER A 468 1.82 21.47 3.97
N ASP A 469 1.83 21.24 5.29
CA ASP A 469 3.05 20.98 6.05
C ASP A 469 3.70 19.65 5.65
N HIS A 470 2.88 18.62 5.50
CA HIS A 470 3.31 17.31 5.01
C HIS A 470 3.87 17.40 3.58
N ILE A 471 3.15 18.06 2.67
CA ILE A 471 3.55 18.18 1.26
C ILE A 471 4.83 18.99 1.09
N LYS A 472 5.04 20.05 1.88
CA LYS A 472 6.31 20.81 1.88
C LYS A 472 7.50 19.92 2.22
N TRP A 473 7.39 19.07 3.24
CA TRP A 473 8.44 18.11 3.60
C TRP A 473 8.60 16.99 2.58
N LEU A 474 7.49 16.47 2.05
CA LEU A 474 7.52 15.41 1.05
C LEU A 474 8.28 15.83 -0.23
N LYS A 475 8.20 17.11 -0.60
CA LYS A 475 8.92 17.69 -1.75
C LYS A 475 10.32 18.23 -1.40
N SER A 476 10.76 18.10 -0.16
CA SER A 476 11.98 18.75 0.29
C SER A 476 13.24 18.01 -0.14
N LYS A 477 14.30 18.77 -0.44
CA LYS A 477 15.65 18.20 -0.64
C LYS A 477 16.14 17.43 0.58
N HIS A 478 15.71 17.80 1.80
CA HIS A 478 16.10 17.14 3.04
C HIS A 478 15.57 15.70 3.10
N LEU A 479 14.33 15.47 2.66
CA LEU A 479 13.78 14.12 2.56
C LEU A 479 14.49 13.31 1.46
N LEU A 480 14.77 13.92 0.30
CA LEU A 480 15.53 13.26 -0.77
C LEU A 480 16.93 12.85 -0.31
N ASN A 481 17.62 13.72 0.43
CA ASN A 481 18.91 13.44 1.06
C ASN A 481 18.83 12.26 2.04
N ALA A 482 17.77 12.19 2.85
CA ALA A 482 17.57 11.06 3.77
C ALA A 482 17.33 9.73 3.02
N PHE A 483 16.70 9.78 1.84
CA PHE A 483 16.52 8.61 0.97
C PHE A 483 17.75 8.26 0.12
N TYR A 484 18.79 9.12 0.10
CA TYR A 484 20.02 8.88 -0.66
C TYR A 484 20.85 7.69 -0.13
N VAL A 485 20.68 7.34 1.15
CA VAL A 485 21.39 6.21 1.79
C VAL A 485 20.92 4.84 1.29
N TYR A 486 19.79 4.77 0.59
CA TYR A 486 19.26 3.52 0.06
C TYR A 486 20.01 3.16 -1.21
N ASP A 487 20.73 2.05 -1.16
CA ASP A 487 21.56 1.58 -2.26
C ASP A 487 20.69 1.17 -3.47
N GLN A 488 20.83 1.90 -4.58
CA GLN A 488 20.07 1.67 -5.81
C GLN A 488 20.56 0.46 -6.62
N THR A 489 21.61 -0.21 -6.15
CA THR A 489 22.20 -1.40 -6.80
C THR A 489 21.87 -2.71 -6.09
N ILE A 490 21.31 -2.64 -4.87
CA ILE A 490 21.00 -3.82 -4.04
C ILE A 490 19.48 -3.92 -3.81
N LEU A 491 18.81 -4.61 -4.71
CA LEU A 491 17.35 -4.71 -4.73
C LEU A 491 16.75 -5.42 -3.51
N LYS A 492 17.21 -6.64 -3.22
CA LYS A 492 16.56 -7.51 -2.21
C LYS A 492 16.39 -6.85 -0.86
N GLU A 493 17.41 -6.13 -0.36
CA GLU A 493 17.36 -5.47 0.94
C GLU A 493 16.93 -4.00 0.83
N TYR A 494 17.68 -3.19 0.06
CA TYR A 494 17.49 -1.74 0.05
C TYR A 494 16.31 -1.30 -0.80
N GLY A 495 16.05 -1.99 -1.91
CA GLY A 495 14.86 -1.71 -2.72
C GLY A 495 13.56 -2.02 -1.98
N ALA A 496 13.53 -3.15 -1.26
CA ALA A 496 12.38 -3.52 -0.43
C ALA A 496 12.13 -2.53 0.71
N LEU A 497 13.18 -2.13 1.43
CA LEU A 497 13.08 -1.14 2.49
C LEU A 497 12.70 0.25 1.96
N PHE A 498 13.23 0.65 0.80
CA PHE A 498 12.86 1.91 0.15
C PHE A 498 11.37 1.93 -0.17
N HIS A 499 10.87 0.88 -0.84
CA HIS A 499 9.46 0.75 -1.20
C HIS A 499 8.55 0.97 0.02
N VAL A 500 8.85 0.30 1.13
CA VAL A 500 8.08 0.45 2.38
C VAL A 500 8.18 1.87 2.93
N HIS A 501 9.39 2.40 3.11
CA HIS A 501 9.57 3.68 3.81
C HIS A 501 9.09 4.87 2.98
N ALA A 502 9.28 4.84 1.66
CA ALA A 502 8.74 5.86 0.76
C ALA A 502 7.20 5.86 0.76
N LEU A 503 6.56 4.68 0.71
CA LEU A 503 5.10 4.60 0.78
C LEU A 503 4.56 5.00 2.16
N ALA A 504 5.26 4.68 3.25
CA ALA A 504 4.84 5.07 4.59
C ALA A 504 4.80 6.60 4.80
N VAL A 505 5.66 7.37 4.11
CA VAL A 505 5.61 8.84 4.16
C VAL A 505 4.56 9.44 3.22
N MET A 506 3.97 8.66 2.31
CA MET A 506 2.92 9.08 1.38
C MET A 506 1.53 8.53 1.72
N ASP A 507 1.43 7.54 2.62
CA ASP A 507 0.19 6.82 2.96
C ASP A 507 -0.99 7.78 3.22
N GLY A 508 -2.04 7.66 2.41
CA GLY A 508 -3.28 8.41 2.47
C GLY A 508 -3.20 9.85 1.93
N MET A 509 -2.10 10.27 1.30
CA MET A 509 -1.92 11.66 0.87
C MET A 509 -2.90 12.06 -0.22
N THR A 510 -3.34 11.13 -1.06
CA THR A 510 -4.32 11.40 -2.12
C THR A 510 -5.75 11.64 -1.62
N GLY A 511 -5.98 11.46 -0.30
CA GLY A 511 -7.22 11.87 0.38
C GLY A 511 -7.40 13.38 0.51
N CYS A 512 -6.36 14.18 0.26
CA CYS A 512 -6.43 15.64 0.17
C CYS A 512 -6.08 16.13 -1.24
N ASP A 513 -6.52 17.33 -1.61
CA ASP A 513 -6.41 17.80 -2.99
C ASP A 513 -4.97 18.18 -3.37
N GLU A 514 -4.18 18.70 -2.44
CA GLU A 514 -2.76 19.01 -2.67
C GLU A 514 -1.94 17.73 -2.87
N GLY A 515 -2.21 16.70 -2.06
CA GLY A 515 -1.55 15.40 -2.21
C GLY A 515 -1.96 14.69 -3.49
N GLN A 516 -3.25 14.74 -3.85
CA GLN A 516 -3.74 14.25 -5.13
C GLN A 516 -3.06 14.96 -6.31
N ALA A 517 -2.95 16.29 -6.27
CA ALA A 517 -2.30 17.07 -7.32
C ALA A 517 -0.80 16.74 -7.46
N LEU A 518 -0.10 16.49 -6.36
CA LEU A 518 1.29 16.03 -6.40
C LEU A 518 1.39 14.61 -6.99
N MET A 519 0.52 13.69 -6.58
CA MET A 519 0.48 12.34 -7.12
C MET A 519 0.24 12.36 -8.64
N GLU A 520 -0.73 13.14 -9.13
CA GLU A 520 -1.00 13.26 -10.57
C GLU A 520 0.18 13.84 -11.38
N LYS A 521 1.11 14.59 -10.76
CA LYS A 521 2.36 15.01 -11.40
C LYS A 521 3.38 13.88 -11.49
N TRP A 522 3.39 12.99 -10.52
CA TRP A 522 4.32 11.86 -10.43
C TRP A 522 3.89 10.65 -11.25
N LEU A 523 2.60 10.46 -11.49
CA LEU A 523 2.05 9.29 -12.15
C LEU A 523 2.18 9.32 -13.68
N GLY A 524 2.59 8.18 -14.24
CA GLY A 524 2.61 7.95 -15.70
C GLY A 524 3.55 8.89 -16.45
N VAL A 525 4.62 9.34 -15.80
CA VAL A 525 5.68 10.16 -16.40
C VAL A 525 6.48 9.36 -17.42
N GLU A 526 7.08 10.05 -18.40
CA GLU A 526 8.02 9.42 -19.34
C GLU A 526 9.36 9.16 -18.65
N GLU A 527 9.80 10.09 -17.83
CA GLU A 527 11.05 9.99 -17.10
C GLU A 527 10.80 10.07 -15.59
N ILE A 528 11.36 9.13 -14.85
CA ILE A 528 11.34 9.13 -13.39
C ILE A 528 12.48 10.02 -12.90
N SER A 529 12.12 11.19 -12.40
CA SER A 529 13.04 12.11 -11.73
C SER A 529 13.39 11.67 -10.30
N ASP A 530 14.51 12.16 -9.77
CA ASP A 530 14.95 11.83 -8.40
C ASP A 530 13.95 12.25 -7.32
N ASP A 531 13.20 13.32 -7.54
CA ASP A 531 12.17 13.82 -6.62
C ASP A 531 10.82 13.09 -6.74
N ASN A 532 10.66 12.22 -7.73
CA ASN A 532 9.46 11.40 -7.90
C ASN A 532 9.52 10.15 -7.01
N LEU A 533 9.28 10.36 -5.71
CA LEU A 533 9.35 9.31 -4.69
C LEU A 533 8.35 8.17 -4.93
N TYR A 534 7.18 8.45 -5.51
CA TYR A 534 6.20 7.41 -5.85
C TYR A 534 6.73 6.48 -6.95
N MET A 535 7.18 7.03 -8.08
CA MET A 535 7.69 6.23 -9.18
C MET A 535 8.98 5.49 -8.80
N ARG A 536 9.82 6.09 -7.96
CA ARG A 536 10.95 5.39 -7.32
C ARG A 536 10.46 4.26 -6.42
N ALA A 537 9.39 4.41 -5.66
CA ALA A 537 8.89 3.35 -4.78
C ALA A 537 8.36 2.14 -5.56
N VAL A 538 7.60 2.36 -6.63
CA VAL A 538 7.10 1.26 -7.49
C VAL A 538 8.23 0.61 -8.28
N THR A 539 9.30 1.32 -8.60
CA THR A 539 10.52 0.74 -9.20
C THR A 539 11.55 0.25 -8.17
N TYR A 540 11.16 0.12 -6.89
CA TYR A 540 12.03 -0.29 -5.78
C TYR A 540 13.33 0.53 -5.67
N ASN A 541 13.33 1.77 -6.17
CA ASN A 541 14.46 2.67 -6.26
C ASN A 541 15.69 2.01 -6.90
N GLN A 542 15.48 1.11 -7.86
CA GLN A 542 16.55 0.41 -8.53
C GLN A 542 16.95 1.13 -9.79
N LYS A 543 18.21 1.53 -9.88
CA LYS A 543 18.71 2.29 -11.02
C LYS A 543 18.46 1.57 -12.34
N ASN A 544 18.73 0.27 -12.40
CA ASN A 544 18.50 -0.54 -13.61
C ASN A 544 17.02 -0.55 -14.01
N LEU A 545 16.09 -0.74 -13.07
CA LEU A 545 14.65 -0.76 -13.38
C LEU A 545 14.13 0.63 -13.80
N ILE A 546 14.63 1.69 -13.16
CA ILE A 546 14.33 3.08 -13.53
C ILE A 546 14.83 3.39 -14.95
N ASP A 547 16.08 3.04 -15.25
CA ASP A 547 16.69 3.27 -16.58
C ASP A 547 15.92 2.50 -17.67
N GLN A 548 15.53 1.24 -17.40
CA GLN A 548 14.69 0.45 -18.31
C GLN A 548 13.29 1.05 -18.51
N TYR A 549 12.67 1.56 -17.45
CA TYR A 549 11.38 2.27 -17.56
C TYR A 549 11.52 3.53 -18.42
N ASN A 550 12.50 4.39 -18.12
CA ASN A 550 12.73 5.65 -18.84
C ASN A 550 13.01 5.40 -20.32
N ALA A 551 13.70 4.32 -20.67
CA ALA A 551 13.99 3.95 -22.05
C ALA A 551 12.76 3.48 -22.85
N LYS A 552 11.66 3.08 -22.19
CA LYS A 552 10.51 2.39 -22.81
C LYS A 552 9.15 3.04 -22.59
N SER A 553 9.03 3.93 -21.61
CA SER A 553 7.78 4.59 -21.23
C SER A 553 7.14 5.42 -22.36
N SER A 554 7.96 5.93 -23.30
CA SER A 554 7.51 6.68 -24.47
C SER A 554 6.77 5.81 -25.49
N GLU A 555 7.04 4.50 -25.52
CA GLU A 555 6.32 3.52 -26.35
C GLU A 555 4.89 3.27 -25.81
N ILE A 556 4.65 3.51 -24.52
CA ILE A 556 3.39 3.26 -23.83
C ILE A 556 2.47 4.48 -23.94
N THR A 557 1.80 4.59 -25.08
CA THR A 557 1.03 5.80 -25.43
C THR A 557 -0.48 5.68 -25.27
N SER A 558 -1.03 4.47 -25.29
CA SER A 558 -2.47 4.21 -25.15
C SER A 558 -2.73 2.83 -24.53
N LEU A 559 -3.97 2.55 -24.12
CA LEU A 559 -4.33 1.27 -23.51
C LEU A 559 -4.23 0.06 -24.46
N THR A 560 -3.82 0.25 -25.72
CA THR A 560 -3.65 -0.81 -26.73
C THR A 560 -2.35 -1.58 -26.66
N TRP A 561 -1.37 -1.13 -25.86
CA TRP A 561 -0.09 -1.84 -25.72
C TRP A 561 -0.31 -3.32 -25.35
N ASP A 562 0.51 -4.21 -25.89
CA ASP A 562 0.37 -5.67 -25.70
C ASP A 562 1.60 -6.23 -24.96
N GLN A 563 1.37 -7.10 -23.99
CA GLN A 563 2.41 -7.74 -23.19
C GLN A 563 3.38 -8.61 -24.02
N THR A 564 3.00 -9.00 -25.25
CA THR A 564 3.87 -9.77 -26.16
C THR A 564 4.82 -8.91 -26.99
N GLN A 565 4.67 -7.58 -26.97
CA GLN A 565 5.60 -6.68 -27.66
C GLN A 565 7.00 -6.84 -27.07
N SER A 566 7.99 -7.16 -27.91
CA SER A 566 9.33 -7.58 -27.47
C SER A 566 10.00 -6.56 -26.53
N SER A 567 9.84 -5.26 -26.79
CA SER A 567 10.39 -4.18 -25.96
C SER A 567 9.73 -4.10 -24.58
N LEU A 568 8.41 -4.25 -24.49
CA LEU A 568 7.66 -4.18 -23.24
C LEU A 568 7.75 -5.46 -22.42
N LYS A 569 7.90 -6.62 -23.08
CA LYS A 569 8.07 -7.93 -22.42
C LYS A 569 9.28 -7.94 -21.50
N SER A 570 10.41 -7.38 -21.94
CA SER A 570 11.63 -7.28 -21.12
C SER A 570 11.43 -6.38 -19.90
N LEU A 571 10.75 -5.24 -20.06
CA LEU A 571 10.44 -4.35 -18.95
C LEU A 571 9.49 -5.01 -17.94
N ILE A 572 8.45 -5.72 -18.41
CA ILE A 572 7.55 -6.50 -17.54
C ILE A 572 8.37 -7.53 -16.75
N ALA A 573 9.25 -8.28 -17.39
CA ALA A 573 10.10 -9.27 -16.71
C ALA A 573 11.01 -8.64 -15.64
N ALA A 574 11.48 -7.41 -15.85
CA ALA A 574 12.28 -6.69 -14.86
C ALA A 574 11.45 -6.31 -13.61
N PHE A 575 10.21 -5.84 -13.79
CA PHE A 575 9.28 -5.60 -12.68
C PHE A 575 8.91 -6.89 -11.94
N VAL A 576 8.60 -7.97 -12.66
CA VAL A 576 8.29 -9.28 -12.07
C VAL A 576 9.46 -9.78 -11.22
N SER A 577 10.68 -9.63 -11.73
CA SER A 577 11.91 -10.01 -11.01
C SER A 577 12.10 -9.18 -9.73
N ALA A 578 11.75 -7.90 -9.76
CA ALA A 578 11.82 -7.03 -8.58
C ALA A 578 10.77 -7.37 -7.52
N ASP A 579 9.53 -7.65 -7.94
CA ASP A 579 8.46 -8.13 -7.06
C ASP A 579 8.86 -9.45 -6.36
N GLN A 580 9.45 -10.39 -7.10
CA GLN A 580 9.91 -11.66 -6.53
C GLN A 580 11.00 -11.47 -5.48
N LEU A 581 11.92 -10.53 -5.68
CA LEU A 581 12.95 -10.21 -4.68
C LEU A 581 12.37 -9.54 -3.43
N TRP A 582 11.37 -8.67 -3.59
CA TRP A 582 10.62 -8.10 -2.47
C TRP A 582 9.85 -9.19 -1.70
N GLU A 583 9.22 -10.12 -2.39
CA GLU A 583 8.53 -11.27 -1.77
C GLU A 583 9.50 -12.18 -1.01
N GLN A 584 10.68 -12.46 -1.57
CA GLN A 584 11.73 -13.21 -0.88
C GLN A 584 12.23 -12.47 0.35
N TRP A 585 12.33 -11.14 0.30
CA TRP A 585 12.67 -10.33 1.47
C TRP A 585 11.57 -10.42 2.54
N LEU A 586 10.29 -10.37 2.15
CA LEU A 586 9.17 -10.57 3.07
C LEU A 586 9.16 -11.94 3.74
N ALA A 587 9.54 -12.98 3.00
CA ALA A 587 9.51 -14.36 3.45
C ALA A 587 10.72 -14.74 4.33
N ASP A 588 11.80 -13.94 4.31
CA ASP A 588 13.01 -14.23 5.08
C ASP A 588 12.74 -14.07 6.60
N PRO A 589 12.83 -15.17 7.38
CA PRO A 589 12.53 -15.12 8.82
C PRO A 589 13.51 -14.22 9.59
N ASN A 590 14.73 -14.00 9.09
CA ASN A 590 15.72 -13.14 9.72
C ASN A 590 15.34 -11.66 9.68
N ASN A 591 14.46 -11.27 8.76
CA ASN A 591 13.96 -9.90 8.68
C ASN A 591 12.90 -9.61 9.76
N LYS A 592 12.36 -10.64 10.43
CA LYS A 592 11.42 -10.52 11.55
C LYS A 592 10.29 -9.54 11.27
N ILE A 593 9.77 -9.57 10.04
CA ILE A 593 8.89 -8.53 9.52
C ILE A 593 7.58 -8.46 10.29
N ASN A 594 7.11 -9.60 10.82
CA ASN A 594 5.94 -9.67 11.70
C ASN A 594 6.15 -9.00 13.08
N GLU A 595 7.40 -8.78 13.51
CA GLU A 595 7.72 -8.04 14.74
C GLU A 595 7.73 -6.52 14.49
N LEU A 596 7.73 -6.07 13.23
CA LEU A 596 7.74 -4.66 12.88
C LEU A 596 6.34 -4.09 13.12
N LYS A 597 6.21 -3.17 14.09
CA LYS A 597 4.93 -2.49 14.41
C LYS A 597 4.24 -1.86 13.20
N TRP A 598 5.00 -1.51 12.17
CA TRP A 598 4.46 -0.92 10.95
C TRP A 598 4.02 -1.96 9.93
N TYR A 599 4.41 -3.23 10.01
CA TYR A 599 4.08 -4.20 8.97
C TYR A 599 2.66 -4.75 9.13
N ASN A 600 1.90 -4.65 8.05
CA ASN A 600 0.63 -5.32 7.84
C ASN A 600 0.64 -5.74 6.36
N PRO A 601 0.27 -6.99 6.00
CA PRO A 601 0.16 -7.39 4.60
C PRO A 601 -0.66 -6.41 3.75
N ALA A 602 -1.67 -5.74 4.31
CA ALA A 602 -2.44 -4.71 3.63
C ALA A 602 -1.60 -3.49 3.21
N LYS A 603 -0.42 -3.25 3.80
CA LYS A 603 0.49 -2.18 3.37
C LYS A 603 1.17 -2.46 2.03
N SER A 604 1.11 -3.70 1.52
CA SER A 604 1.47 -3.98 0.13
C SER A 604 0.54 -3.26 -0.87
N LEU A 605 -0.61 -2.76 -0.39
CA LEU A 605 -1.58 -2.00 -1.18
C LEU A 605 -1.29 -0.51 -1.26
N LEU A 606 -0.39 0.03 -0.43
CA LEU A 606 -0.22 1.48 -0.32
C LEU A 606 0.05 2.13 -1.67
N TRP A 607 0.88 1.51 -2.52
CA TRP A 607 1.17 2.07 -3.84
C TRP A 607 -0.04 2.05 -4.78
N ILE A 608 -0.97 1.10 -4.65
CA ILE A 608 -2.21 1.04 -5.45
C ILE A 608 -3.27 1.98 -4.87
N SER A 609 -3.39 2.05 -3.54
CA SER A 609 -4.37 2.94 -2.90
C SER A 609 -4.11 4.39 -3.27
N GLU A 610 -2.85 4.82 -3.32
CA GLU A 610 -2.48 6.18 -3.71
C GLU A 610 -2.86 6.56 -5.15
N ILE A 611 -3.09 5.60 -6.05
CA ILE A 611 -3.41 5.89 -7.46
C ILE A 611 -4.86 5.69 -7.81
N THR A 612 -5.65 5.09 -6.91
CA THR A 612 -7.03 4.67 -7.18
C THR A 612 -7.91 5.86 -7.59
N ARG A 613 -7.79 7.01 -6.90
CA ARG A 613 -8.51 8.25 -7.22
C ARG A 613 -8.14 8.78 -8.61
N SER A 614 -6.84 8.83 -8.93
CA SER A 614 -6.34 9.27 -10.24
C SER A 614 -6.82 8.36 -11.36
N VAL A 615 -6.74 7.04 -11.17
CA VAL A 615 -7.15 6.06 -12.18
C VAL A 615 -8.64 6.13 -12.45
N ALA A 616 -9.49 6.25 -11.43
CA ALA A 616 -10.93 6.41 -11.61
C ALA A 616 -11.27 7.71 -12.37
N LYS A 617 -10.66 8.83 -12.00
CA LYS A 617 -10.83 10.12 -12.69
C LYS A 617 -10.35 10.06 -14.14
N TRP A 618 -9.17 9.49 -14.38
CA TRP A 618 -8.55 9.44 -15.71
C TRP A 618 -9.24 8.46 -16.66
N SER A 619 -9.76 7.34 -16.17
CA SER A 619 -10.51 6.39 -17.00
C SER A 619 -11.78 7.02 -17.57
N LEU A 620 -12.44 7.90 -16.80
CA LEU A 620 -13.60 8.68 -17.26
C LEU A 620 -13.26 9.74 -18.30
N GLN A 621 -12.03 10.26 -18.31
CA GLN A 621 -11.58 11.29 -19.24
C GLN A 621 -10.71 10.74 -20.38
N TYR A 622 -10.54 9.42 -20.47
CA TYR A 622 -9.55 8.75 -21.32
C TYR A 622 -9.55 9.24 -22.78
N ASN A 623 -10.72 9.32 -23.42
CA ASN A 623 -10.83 9.69 -24.84
C ASN A 623 -10.80 11.20 -25.10
N ILE A 624 -10.87 12.02 -24.04
CA ILE A 624 -11.00 13.48 -24.16
C ILE A 624 -9.61 14.13 -24.18
N ASN A 625 -8.63 13.51 -23.52
CA ASN A 625 -7.32 14.13 -23.30
C ASN A 625 -6.17 13.13 -23.61
N PRO A 626 -5.40 13.36 -24.70
CA PRO A 626 -4.28 12.49 -25.07
C PRO A 626 -3.21 12.34 -23.98
N LEU A 627 -2.99 13.37 -23.15
CA LEU A 627 -2.04 13.29 -22.04
C LEU A 627 -2.57 12.36 -20.93
N ILE A 628 -3.86 12.43 -20.62
CA ILE A 628 -4.50 11.51 -19.66
C ILE A 628 -4.43 10.08 -20.20
N ALA A 629 -4.69 9.87 -21.50
CA ALA A 629 -4.58 8.56 -22.12
C ALA A 629 -3.17 7.97 -21.96
N LYS A 630 -2.11 8.74 -22.26
CA LYS A 630 -0.71 8.31 -22.07
C LYS A 630 -0.43 7.96 -20.61
N ARG A 631 -0.81 8.83 -19.66
CA ARG A 631 -0.56 8.62 -18.23
C ARG A 631 -1.29 7.40 -17.69
N LEU A 632 -2.58 7.25 -18.00
CA LEU A 632 -3.37 6.08 -17.62
C LEU A 632 -2.78 4.79 -18.20
N SER A 633 -2.26 4.85 -19.43
CA SER A 633 -1.64 3.70 -20.09
C SER A 633 -0.38 3.23 -19.38
N ARG A 634 0.48 4.16 -18.96
CA ARG A 634 1.69 3.87 -18.18
C ARG A 634 1.36 3.36 -16.77
N VAL A 635 0.37 3.96 -16.11
CA VAL A 635 -0.11 3.47 -14.81
C VAL A 635 -0.67 2.05 -14.94
N SER A 636 -1.47 1.77 -15.96
CA SER A 636 -1.99 0.41 -16.24
C SER A 636 -0.87 -0.59 -16.54
N PHE A 637 0.21 -0.14 -17.20
CA PHE A 637 1.38 -0.95 -17.47
C PHE A 637 2.10 -1.33 -16.18
N ILE A 638 2.40 -0.35 -15.33
CA ILE A 638 3.04 -0.57 -14.03
C ILE A 638 2.18 -1.52 -13.19
N ALA A 639 0.87 -1.29 -13.14
CA ALA A 639 -0.07 -2.15 -12.44
C ALA A 639 -0.04 -3.60 -12.95
N TYR A 640 -0.08 -3.80 -14.27
CA TYR A 640 0.04 -5.13 -14.87
C TYR A 640 1.40 -5.77 -14.60
N ALA A 641 2.50 -5.02 -14.68
CA ALA A 641 3.84 -5.54 -14.45
C ALA A 641 4.03 -6.02 -13.01
N HIS A 642 3.48 -5.30 -12.03
CA HIS A 642 3.45 -5.70 -10.61
C HIS A 642 2.49 -6.86 -10.27
N SER A 643 1.79 -7.38 -11.27
CA SER A 643 0.89 -8.53 -11.07
C SER A 643 1.64 -9.86 -10.99
N SER A 644 2.96 -9.85 -11.24
CA SER A 644 3.88 -10.99 -11.09
C SER A 644 3.32 -12.25 -11.76
N LEU A 645 2.89 -13.25 -10.99
CA LEU A 645 2.34 -14.53 -11.48
C LEU A 645 1.18 -14.41 -12.47
N LEU A 646 0.46 -13.28 -12.49
CA LEU A 646 -0.58 -13.03 -13.48
C LEU A 646 -0.01 -12.81 -14.89
N THR A 647 1.17 -12.19 -15.04
CA THR A 647 1.67 -11.74 -16.36
C THR A 647 1.85 -12.86 -17.36
N ASP A 648 2.15 -14.07 -16.87
CA ASP A 648 2.40 -15.26 -17.69
C ASP A 648 1.13 -16.06 -18.00
N ARG A 649 0.07 -15.87 -17.22
CA ARG A 649 -1.12 -16.74 -17.22
C ARG A 649 -2.37 -16.04 -17.72
N VAL A 650 -2.47 -14.74 -17.47
CA VAL A 650 -3.64 -13.91 -17.73
C VAL A 650 -3.20 -12.76 -18.63
N PRO A 651 -3.54 -12.80 -19.93
CA PRO A 651 -3.12 -11.74 -20.84
C PRO A 651 -3.83 -10.43 -20.49
N LYS A 652 -3.12 -9.30 -20.59
CA LYS A 652 -3.62 -7.96 -20.24
C LYS A 652 -4.99 -7.65 -20.85
N TRP A 653 -5.22 -8.00 -22.12
CA TRP A 653 -6.50 -7.73 -22.79
C TRP A 653 -7.71 -8.40 -22.09
N SER A 654 -7.51 -9.50 -21.36
CA SER A 654 -8.59 -10.13 -20.59
C SER A 654 -8.97 -9.35 -19.32
N LEU A 655 -8.10 -8.44 -18.87
CA LEU A 655 -8.36 -7.50 -17.77
C LEU A 655 -8.92 -6.16 -18.28
N LEU A 656 -8.85 -5.87 -19.60
CA LEU A 656 -9.37 -4.66 -20.25
C LEU A 656 -10.40 -5.02 -21.32
N TYR A 657 -11.62 -5.32 -20.88
CA TYR A 657 -12.67 -5.87 -21.75
C TYR A 657 -13.74 -4.86 -22.16
N ASN A 658 -13.72 -3.63 -21.59
CA ASN A 658 -14.69 -2.57 -21.86
C ASN A 658 -14.10 -1.33 -22.56
N VAL A 659 -12.82 -1.35 -22.93
CA VAL A 659 -12.21 -0.29 -23.73
C VAL A 659 -12.69 -0.44 -25.17
N ASP A 660 -13.48 0.53 -25.66
CA ASP A 660 -13.97 0.53 -27.04
C ASP A 660 -12.77 0.66 -27.99
N PHE A 661 -12.38 -0.44 -28.63
CA PHE A 661 -11.24 -0.44 -29.58
C PHE A 661 -11.46 0.51 -30.77
N LYS A 662 -12.71 0.92 -31.05
CA LYS A 662 -13.02 1.95 -32.05
C LYS A 662 -12.57 3.37 -31.63
N MET A 663 -12.16 3.56 -30.39
CA MET A 663 -11.68 4.84 -29.83
C MET A 663 -10.15 4.90 -29.70
N THR A 664 -9.46 3.91 -30.25
CA THR A 664 -8.01 3.95 -30.43
C THR A 664 -7.75 4.57 -31.80
N ASN A 665 -6.69 5.37 -31.97
CA ASN A 665 -6.25 5.83 -33.30
C ASN A 665 -5.92 4.67 -34.27
N ALA A 666 -6.12 3.40 -33.85
CA ALA A 666 -6.02 2.18 -34.64
C ALA A 666 -7.35 1.81 -35.32
N SER A 667 -8.15 2.79 -35.76
CA SER A 667 -9.26 2.58 -36.70
C SER A 667 -8.81 1.91 -38.03
N THR A 668 -7.50 1.68 -38.20
CA THR A 668 -6.89 1.08 -39.39
C THR A 668 -6.32 -0.32 -39.20
N GLN A 669 -6.26 -0.92 -38.00
CA GLN A 669 -5.48 -2.18 -37.82
C GLN A 669 -6.17 -3.38 -37.17
N LEU A 670 -7.34 -3.28 -36.54
CA LEU A 670 -8.03 -4.44 -35.97
C LEU A 670 -9.45 -4.56 -36.55
N ASN A 671 -9.71 -5.64 -37.28
CA ASN A 671 -11.03 -5.89 -37.85
C ASN A 671 -12.05 -6.28 -36.76
N VAL A 672 -13.34 -6.06 -37.07
CA VAL A 672 -14.47 -6.32 -36.16
C VAL A 672 -14.49 -7.78 -35.66
N THR A 673 -14.05 -8.73 -36.49
CA THR A 673 -13.96 -10.16 -36.17
C THR A 673 -12.95 -10.45 -35.07
N GLU A 674 -11.80 -9.77 -35.07
CA GLU A 674 -10.75 -9.92 -34.06
C GLU A 674 -11.19 -9.31 -32.72
N ILE A 675 -11.97 -8.22 -32.76
CA ILE A 675 -12.60 -7.59 -31.60
C ILE A 675 -13.63 -8.55 -30.98
N GLU A 676 -14.54 -9.11 -31.77
CA GLU A 676 -15.55 -10.07 -31.31
C GLU A 676 -14.95 -11.38 -30.81
N ARG A 677 -13.89 -11.88 -31.47
CA ARG A 677 -13.14 -13.08 -31.04
C ARG A 677 -12.50 -12.86 -29.67
N ARG A 678 -11.86 -11.70 -29.45
CA ARG A 678 -11.24 -11.35 -28.16
C ARG A 678 -12.30 -11.12 -27.08
N TRP A 679 -13.42 -10.50 -27.41
CA TRP A 679 -14.56 -10.32 -26.49
C TRP A 679 -15.20 -11.67 -26.09
N LYS A 680 -15.40 -12.58 -27.05
CA LYS A 680 -15.83 -13.97 -26.79
C LYS A 680 -14.83 -14.73 -25.93
N ASN A 681 -13.52 -14.54 -26.14
CA ASN A 681 -12.48 -15.19 -25.34
C ASN A 681 -12.36 -14.60 -23.92
N ALA A 682 -12.67 -13.32 -23.72
CA ALA A 682 -12.79 -12.71 -22.38
C ALA A 682 -14.03 -13.23 -21.63
N GLY A 683 -15.12 -13.50 -22.37
CA GLY A 683 -16.35 -14.09 -21.85
C GLY A 683 -16.26 -15.60 -21.54
N GLN A 684 -15.19 -16.29 -21.95
CA GLN A 684 -14.91 -17.63 -21.45
C GLN A 684 -14.30 -17.51 -20.06
N ASN A 685 -14.93 -18.11 -19.04
CA ASN A 685 -14.59 -18.13 -17.61
C ASN A 685 -13.10 -18.43 -17.24
N THR A 686 -12.23 -18.65 -18.23
CA THR A 686 -10.81 -18.98 -18.13
C THR A 686 -9.98 -17.95 -17.38
N ALA A 687 -10.16 -16.64 -17.62
CA ALA A 687 -9.35 -15.61 -16.93
C ALA A 687 -9.69 -15.55 -15.43
N ALA A 688 -10.98 -15.46 -15.09
CA ALA A 688 -11.45 -15.48 -13.71
C ALA A 688 -11.06 -16.78 -12.98
N GLN A 689 -11.14 -17.94 -13.65
CA GLN A 689 -10.68 -19.22 -13.11
C GLN A 689 -9.18 -19.22 -12.83
N LYS A 690 -8.35 -18.75 -13.78
CA LYS A 690 -6.90 -18.64 -13.62
C LYS A 690 -6.52 -17.68 -12.49
N ILE A 691 -7.17 -16.51 -12.40
CA ILE A 691 -6.98 -15.57 -11.31
C ILE A 691 -7.32 -16.25 -9.98
N LYS A 692 -8.48 -16.90 -9.88
CA LYS A 692 -8.89 -17.63 -8.66
C LYS A 692 -7.90 -18.72 -8.27
N GLU A 693 -7.36 -19.46 -9.24
CA GLU A 693 -6.36 -20.50 -9.01
C GLU A 693 -5.02 -19.90 -8.52
N ILE A 694 -4.58 -18.78 -9.10
CA ILE A 694 -3.35 -18.09 -8.68
C ILE A 694 -3.53 -17.56 -7.26
N LEU A 695 -4.65 -16.89 -6.98
CA LEU A 695 -4.96 -16.34 -5.66
C LEU A 695 -4.99 -17.42 -4.58
N SER A 696 -5.60 -18.59 -4.86
CA SER A 696 -5.71 -19.67 -3.88
C SER A 696 -4.38 -20.35 -3.55
N LYS A 697 -3.39 -20.25 -4.45
CA LYS A 697 -2.05 -20.83 -4.30
C LYS A 697 -0.99 -19.81 -3.86
N SER A 698 -1.32 -18.53 -3.84
CA SER A 698 -0.37 -17.44 -3.53
C SER A 698 -0.31 -17.14 -2.04
N PRO A 699 0.86 -16.71 -1.51
CA PRO A 699 0.93 -16.11 -0.17
C PRO A 699 -0.02 -14.92 -0.02
N ALA A 700 -0.48 -14.64 1.21
CA ALA A 700 -1.48 -13.61 1.47
C ALA A 700 -1.09 -12.22 0.91
N SER A 701 0.17 -11.80 1.05
CA SER A 701 0.65 -10.52 0.53
C SER A 701 0.56 -10.43 -1.00
N VAL A 702 0.88 -11.52 -1.70
CA VAL A 702 0.83 -11.64 -3.16
C VAL A 702 -0.62 -11.68 -3.64
N ALA A 703 -1.47 -12.48 -2.98
CA ALA A 703 -2.89 -12.56 -3.29
C ALA A 703 -3.59 -11.19 -3.12
N ILE A 704 -3.25 -10.45 -2.06
CA ILE A 704 -3.74 -9.09 -1.81
C ILE A 704 -3.29 -8.14 -2.92
N ARG A 705 -1.99 -8.12 -3.27
CA ARG A 705 -1.45 -7.27 -4.35
C ARG A 705 -2.15 -7.55 -5.69
N ILE A 706 -2.24 -8.82 -6.08
CA ILE A 706 -2.91 -9.27 -7.30
C ILE A 706 -4.39 -8.82 -7.31
N SER A 707 -5.11 -9.04 -6.21
CA SER A 707 -6.53 -8.68 -6.12
C SER A 707 -6.74 -7.17 -6.30
N SER A 708 -5.87 -6.34 -5.74
CA SER A 708 -5.96 -4.89 -5.89
C SER A 708 -5.59 -4.41 -7.29
N ILE A 709 -4.65 -5.07 -7.98
CA ILE A 709 -4.37 -4.79 -9.40
C ILE A 709 -5.60 -5.12 -10.25
N VAL A 710 -6.23 -6.28 -10.04
CA VAL A 710 -7.47 -6.65 -10.74
C VAL A 710 -8.56 -5.62 -10.47
N ALA A 711 -8.75 -5.21 -9.22
CA ALA A 711 -9.71 -4.15 -8.87
C ALA A 711 -9.42 -2.81 -9.57
N LEU A 712 -8.13 -2.44 -9.72
CA LEU A 712 -7.73 -1.25 -10.46
C LEU A 712 -8.12 -1.36 -11.95
N PHE A 713 -7.94 -2.52 -12.58
CA PHE A 713 -8.38 -2.77 -13.95
C PHE A 713 -9.90 -2.71 -14.09
N GLU A 714 -10.66 -3.23 -13.12
CA GLU A 714 -12.12 -3.10 -13.09
C GLU A 714 -12.57 -1.62 -13.01
N LEU A 715 -11.86 -0.79 -12.23
CA LEU A 715 -12.12 0.65 -12.19
C LEU A 715 -11.83 1.35 -13.53
N ILE A 716 -10.80 0.91 -14.24
CA ILE A 716 -10.52 1.41 -15.60
C ILE A 716 -11.67 1.04 -16.54
N ASN A 717 -12.10 -0.22 -16.53
CA ASN A 717 -13.21 -0.71 -17.36
C ASN A 717 -14.50 0.07 -17.07
N PHE A 718 -14.81 0.31 -15.79
CA PHE A 718 -15.99 1.05 -15.37
C PHE A 718 -15.98 2.50 -15.86
N GLY A 719 -14.86 3.21 -15.67
CA GLY A 719 -14.77 4.61 -16.07
C GLY A 719 -14.79 4.81 -17.59
N VAL A 720 -14.09 3.95 -18.35
CA VAL A 720 -14.09 4.04 -19.82
C VAL A 720 -15.47 3.75 -20.40
N GLN A 721 -16.25 2.83 -19.80
CA GLN A 721 -17.64 2.59 -20.17
C GLN A 721 -18.54 3.79 -19.88
N SER A 722 -18.35 4.43 -18.73
CA SER A 722 -19.18 5.52 -18.21
C SER A 722 -18.98 6.85 -18.96
N ASN A 723 -17.89 7.00 -19.72
CA ASN A 723 -17.64 8.14 -20.62
C ASN A 723 -18.75 8.29 -21.70
N LYS A 724 -19.53 7.23 -21.97
CA LYS A 724 -20.76 7.30 -22.81
C LYS A 724 -21.95 7.99 -22.13
N PHE A 725 -21.82 8.42 -20.87
CA PHE A 725 -22.85 9.04 -20.03
C PHE A 725 -22.47 10.44 -19.50
N ILE A 726 -21.48 11.12 -20.10
CA ILE A 726 -21.01 12.47 -19.69
C ILE A 726 -22.06 13.54 -20.00
N GLY A 727 -23.13 13.54 -19.21
CA GLY A 727 -24.10 14.62 -19.06
C GLY A 727 -24.40 14.94 -17.59
N GLU A 728 -23.94 14.13 -16.64
CA GLU A 728 -24.24 14.32 -15.21
C GLU A 728 -23.07 14.94 -14.45
N ARG A 729 -23.28 16.16 -13.96
CA ARG A 729 -22.29 17.04 -13.29
C ARG A 729 -21.83 16.56 -11.89
N ASN A 730 -22.25 15.39 -11.42
CA ASN A 730 -22.18 15.02 -10.00
C ASN A 730 -21.40 13.73 -9.68
N TRP A 731 -20.72 13.09 -10.64
CA TRP A 731 -20.05 11.80 -10.39
C TRP A 731 -18.70 11.90 -9.65
N GLU A 732 -18.10 13.08 -9.54
CA GLU A 732 -16.78 13.29 -8.90
C GLU A 732 -16.82 13.25 -7.35
N ASN A 733 -18.02 13.19 -6.75
CA ASN A 733 -18.24 13.07 -5.29
C ASN A 733 -18.54 11.64 -4.88
#